data_AF-A0A7W7YC36-F1
#
_entry.id   AF-A0A7W7YC36-F1
#
_cell.length_a   1.000
_cell.length_b   1.000
_cell.length_c   1.000
_cell.angle_alpha   90.00
_cell.angle_beta   90.00
_cell.angle_gamma   90.00
#
_symmetry.space_group_name_H-M   'P 1'
#
loop_
_entity.id
_entity.type
_entity.pdbx_description
1 polymer ?
#
loop_
_entity_poly.entity_id
_entity_poly.type
_entity_poly.pdbx_seq_one_letter_code
_entity_poly.pdbx_strand_id
1 'polypeptide(L)'
;MKYTLIPLLLTAAASFAQMADQATPADKVKIAKGFKVELLYSVPKEQEGSWVSMTQDDKGRMICSDQYGALYRITPPALNGSPRETKVEKLAVDFGHCQGLLYHAGALYGVVNDEAYQGRGLYRCKDTNGDDQFDTVEQLRSFPGKAGEHGPHGVIASQDGKSLYVMCGNQTPEPSCETSRVPRHWAEDQLYPMLLGRGFMRDVLAPGGWMAKTDLDGKKWELVNTGTRNTYDIAMNHKGDIFGFDADMEWDTGMPWYRPTRVCFMQSGGEFGWRTCSKKWPVRWEDSLPPVVDIGPGSPTGVAFGYGAKFPAKYQEALYICDWSYGKMYAVHLSPNGGGYTGVAEEFMSASPLPLTDIEVSKKDGAMYVSVGGRKVQSGLYRVTYTGNDSLTPAVQPEEKPLVRSGLEAFHGTQDPKAVEAAWPHLASSDRSLRFAARIALEHQPIATWKDKALGESNPRAALTALMALARSSGGDKALQQPILAALNKIDFKALKGLDRVTLIRDYMLAFTRMGEPDAATKEALVKHLSPLFPTNDPALNRDLCEVLVYLGDSSIVAKAEPLVNGSPTQEEQIDYARILRFAKAGWTKELRADYFNWFLRAANYKGGASFDLFIGEIKTNALSTMSEEEKLAIKDVLDAKPEAKAPTFTAKPMQFVKAWTLEELSKSLGVGLEGNRNFANGRNMFGAATCFACHRFNNEGGAVGPDLTSVAGKYSPRDLLEHILNPSKEISDQYGSTVFTLQDGSTVVGRIANMKENTMMVCTNMMDPNNFTNVDARKVVKTEESKISMMPMGLLFMLKEDDILDLLAYLLSKGNPEDPMFAK
;
A
#
# COMPACT_ATOMS: atom_id res chain seq x y z
N MET A 1 23.19 -59.81 -37.47
CA MET A 1 23.64 -59.69 -36.06
C MET A 1 23.54 -58.22 -35.67
N LYS A 2 22.94 -57.97 -34.50
CA LYS A 2 22.42 -56.69 -34.00
C LYS A 2 23.51 -55.60 -33.85
N TYR A 3 23.24 -54.39 -34.34
CA TYR A 3 23.90 -53.17 -33.87
C TYR A 3 22.98 -52.47 -32.87
N THR A 4 23.49 -52.29 -31.67
CA THR A 4 22.82 -51.72 -30.51
C THR A 4 22.76 -50.19 -30.65
N LEU A 5 21.56 -49.63 -30.69
CA LEU A 5 21.31 -48.19 -30.49
C LEU A 5 21.55 -47.85 -29.02
N ILE A 6 22.51 -46.97 -28.75
CA ILE A 6 22.72 -46.32 -27.44
C ILE A 6 21.91 -45.01 -27.44
N PRO A 7 21.14 -44.67 -26.39
CA PRO A 7 20.29 -43.49 -26.38
C PRO A 7 21.10 -42.23 -26.03
N LEU A 8 21.19 -41.28 -26.97
CA LEU A 8 21.77 -39.95 -26.76
C LEU A 8 20.74 -38.92 -26.22
N LEU A 9 19.60 -39.38 -25.68
CA LEU A 9 18.46 -38.54 -25.28
C LEU A 9 18.29 -38.37 -23.76
N LEU A 10 19.11 -39.01 -22.92
CA LEU A 10 18.98 -38.89 -21.45
C LEU A 10 19.88 -37.82 -20.80
N THR A 11 20.94 -37.33 -21.47
CA THR A 11 21.89 -36.40 -20.83
C THR A 11 21.42 -34.95 -20.85
N ALA A 12 20.65 -34.53 -21.85
CA ALA A 12 20.10 -33.18 -21.92
C ALA A 12 19.00 -32.96 -20.86
N ALA A 13 18.09 -33.92 -20.68
CA ALA A 13 17.00 -33.80 -19.70
C ALA A 13 17.51 -33.70 -18.25
N ALA A 14 18.61 -34.39 -17.91
CA ALA A 14 19.23 -34.36 -16.59
C ALA A 14 19.89 -33.00 -16.27
N SER A 15 20.54 -32.34 -17.24
CA SER A 15 21.14 -31.01 -17.01
C SER A 15 20.10 -29.90 -16.89
N PHE A 16 18.92 -30.06 -17.50
CA PHE A 16 17.84 -29.06 -17.40
C PHE A 16 17.00 -29.22 -16.12
N ALA A 17 16.78 -30.45 -15.64
CA ALA A 17 16.16 -30.68 -14.34
C ALA A 17 17.02 -30.11 -13.19
N GLN A 18 18.34 -30.19 -13.31
CA GLN A 18 19.28 -29.70 -12.31
C GLN A 18 19.29 -28.16 -12.16
N MET A 19 18.85 -27.41 -13.18
CA MET A 19 18.63 -25.95 -13.05
C MET A 19 17.29 -25.60 -12.37
N ALA A 20 16.33 -26.52 -12.29
CA ALA A 20 15.03 -26.27 -11.67
C ALA A 20 15.04 -26.39 -10.14
N ASP A 21 16.06 -27.05 -9.57
CA ASP A 21 16.24 -27.26 -8.12
C ASP A 21 17.29 -26.32 -7.49
N GLN A 22 17.75 -25.32 -8.23
CA GLN A 22 18.71 -24.32 -7.76
C GLN A 22 18.02 -22.98 -7.56
N ALA A 23 18.23 -22.34 -6.41
CA ALA A 23 17.82 -20.95 -6.19
C ALA A 23 18.54 -20.00 -7.17
N THR A 24 17.99 -18.81 -7.39
CA THR A 24 18.54 -17.80 -8.32
C THR A 24 20.05 -17.61 -8.09
N PRO A 25 20.91 -17.90 -9.08
CA PRO A 25 22.35 -17.75 -8.93
C PRO A 25 22.76 -16.32 -8.53
N ALA A 26 23.75 -16.18 -7.65
CA ALA A 26 24.17 -14.89 -7.10
C ALA A 26 24.69 -13.90 -8.15
N ASP A 27 25.25 -14.39 -9.26
CA ASP A 27 25.71 -13.58 -10.40
C ASP A 27 24.57 -12.97 -11.23
N LYS A 28 23.34 -13.48 -11.06
CA LYS A 28 22.13 -12.89 -11.65
C LYS A 28 21.46 -11.86 -10.75
N VAL A 29 21.92 -11.72 -9.51
CA VAL A 29 21.36 -10.76 -8.57
C VAL A 29 22.05 -9.42 -8.78
N LYS A 30 21.24 -8.41 -9.13
CA LYS A 30 21.67 -7.02 -9.07
C LYS A 30 21.66 -6.55 -7.63
N ILE A 31 22.67 -5.78 -7.25
CA ILE A 31 22.77 -5.22 -5.92
C ILE A 31 23.43 -3.83 -5.96
N ALA A 32 23.13 -3.02 -4.96
CA ALA A 32 23.73 -1.71 -4.74
C ALA A 32 25.26 -1.74 -4.88
N LYS A 33 25.83 -0.65 -5.37
CA LYS A 33 27.28 -0.52 -5.63
C LYS A 33 28.09 -0.76 -4.34
N GLY A 34 29.15 -1.56 -4.47
CA GLY A 34 30.05 -1.87 -3.35
C GLY A 34 29.58 -3.04 -2.48
N PHE A 35 28.46 -3.68 -2.82
CA PHE A 35 27.99 -4.89 -2.16
C PHE A 35 28.27 -6.15 -2.97
N LYS A 36 28.35 -7.29 -2.27
CA LYS A 36 28.51 -8.63 -2.83
C LYS A 36 27.42 -9.55 -2.25
N VAL A 37 26.84 -10.35 -3.14
CA VAL A 37 25.87 -11.41 -2.80
C VAL A 37 26.53 -12.78 -2.92
N GLU A 38 26.24 -13.67 -1.98
CA GLU A 38 26.64 -15.08 -2.01
C GLU A 38 25.42 -15.96 -1.82
N LEU A 39 25.20 -16.94 -2.70
CA LEU A 39 24.21 -17.99 -2.49
C LEU A 39 24.82 -19.05 -1.57
N LEU A 40 24.34 -19.12 -0.33
CA LEU A 40 24.83 -20.05 0.69
C LEU A 40 24.21 -21.44 0.56
N TYR A 41 22.92 -21.49 0.25
CA TYR A 41 22.17 -22.74 0.23
C TYR A 41 21.01 -22.66 -0.76
N SER A 42 20.87 -23.68 -1.61
CA SER A 42 19.66 -23.93 -2.39
C SER A 42 18.88 -25.01 -1.65
N VAL A 43 17.68 -24.68 -1.20
CA VAL A 43 16.88 -25.58 -0.36
C VAL A 43 16.41 -26.78 -1.19
N PRO A 44 16.69 -28.03 -0.75
CA PRO A 44 16.15 -29.22 -1.37
C PRO A 44 14.63 -29.27 -1.17
N LYS A 45 13.88 -28.76 -2.16
CA LYS A 45 12.44 -28.48 -2.06
C LYS A 45 11.60 -29.67 -1.58
N GLU A 46 11.92 -30.88 -2.02
CA GLU A 46 11.16 -32.10 -1.67
C GLU A 46 11.44 -32.58 -0.23
N GLN A 47 12.55 -32.16 0.38
CA GLN A 47 12.94 -32.57 1.74
C GLN A 47 12.69 -31.46 2.78
N GLU A 48 12.97 -30.21 2.40
CA GLU A 48 13.02 -29.06 3.31
C GLU A 48 12.00 -27.97 2.98
N GLY A 49 11.20 -28.17 1.93
CA GLY A 49 10.08 -27.31 1.57
C GLY A 49 10.49 -25.95 1.02
N SER A 50 9.78 -24.91 1.44
CA SER A 50 9.96 -23.54 0.94
C SER A 50 9.90 -22.55 2.08
N TRP A 51 11.04 -21.92 2.39
CA TRP A 51 11.20 -21.14 3.61
C TRP A 51 10.57 -19.75 3.50
N VAL A 52 9.90 -19.30 4.57
CA VAL A 52 9.11 -18.05 4.59
C VAL A 52 9.48 -17.06 5.69
N SER A 53 10.13 -17.52 6.75
CA SER A 53 10.56 -16.67 7.86
C SER A 53 11.91 -17.12 8.39
N MET A 54 12.65 -16.21 9.01
CA MET A 54 14.00 -16.39 9.52
C MET A 54 14.22 -15.59 10.82
N THR A 55 15.05 -16.11 11.70
CA THR A 55 15.62 -15.37 12.83
C THR A 55 17.02 -15.90 13.14
N GLN A 56 17.74 -15.32 14.11
CA GLN A 56 19.04 -15.83 14.57
C GLN A 56 19.04 -16.18 16.05
N ASP A 57 19.66 -17.29 16.42
CA ASP A 57 19.87 -17.66 17.82
C ASP A 57 21.03 -16.89 18.48
N ASP A 58 21.24 -17.13 19.78
CA ASP A 58 22.30 -16.52 20.58
C ASP A 58 23.73 -16.88 20.15
N LYS A 59 23.89 -17.91 19.30
CA LYS A 59 25.18 -18.36 18.73
C LYS A 59 25.42 -17.81 17.32
N GLY A 60 24.48 -17.00 16.81
CA GLY A 60 24.52 -16.44 15.45
C GLY A 60 24.28 -17.48 14.37
N ARG A 61 23.57 -18.57 14.68
CA ARG A 61 23.03 -19.50 13.68
C ARG A 61 21.64 -19.01 13.28
N MET A 62 21.28 -19.20 12.02
CA MET A 62 19.95 -18.82 11.53
C MET A 62 18.95 -19.94 11.84
N ILE A 63 17.70 -19.59 12.03
CA ILE A 63 16.57 -20.52 12.13
C ILE A 63 15.54 -20.09 11.10
N CYS A 64 15.16 -20.97 10.19
CA CYS A 64 14.15 -20.72 9.17
C CYS A 64 12.94 -21.63 9.36
N SER A 65 11.77 -21.17 8.93
CA SER A 65 10.56 -22.01 8.85
C SER A 65 10.21 -22.34 7.41
N ASP A 66 9.96 -23.62 7.13
CA ASP A 66 9.19 -24.03 5.96
C ASP A 66 7.73 -23.57 6.12
N GLN A 67 7.12 -23.08 5.04
CA GLN A 67 5.74 -22.57 5.04
C GLN A 67 4.73 -23.63 5.50
N TYR A 68 4.98 -24.90 5.15
CA TYR A 68 4.07 -26.03 5.40
C TYR A 68 4.77 -27.19 6.11
N GLY A 69 5.84 -26.91 6.87
CA GLY A 69 6.64 -27.95 7.48
C GLY A 69 7.42 -27.49 8.71
N ALA A 70 8.59 -28.08 8.89
CA ALA A 70 9.37 -27.95 10.12
C ALA A 70 10.23 -26.67 10.15
N LEU A 71 10.88 -26.46 11.29
CA LEU A 71 11.93 -25.47 11.47
C LEU A 71 13.30 -26.09 11.17
N TYR A 72 14.20 -25.29 10.62
CA TYR A 72 15.57 -25.68 10.27
C TYR A 72 16.55 -24.69 10.88
N ARG A 73 17.61 -25.21 11.50
CA ARG A 73 18.74 -24.41 11.98
C ARG A 73 19.86 -24.46 10.95
N ILE A 74 20.38 -23.30 10.59
CA ILE A 74 21.43 -23.12 9.60
C ILE A 74 22.66 -22.55 10.28
N THR A 75 23.81 -23.19 10.07
CA THR A 75 25.12 -22.67 10.46
C THR A 75 25.88 -22.22 9.21
N PRO A 76 25.91 -20.91 8.92
CA PRO A 76 26.70 -20.37 7.82
C PRO A 76 28.20 -20.55 8.08
N PRO A 77 29.02 -20.66 7.01
CA PRO A 77 30.47 -20.57 7.13
C PRO A 77 30.88 -19.15 7.56
N ALA A 78 32.13 -18.97 8.00
CA ALA A 78 32.70 -17.64 8.18
C ALA A 78 32.65 -16.80 6.88
N LEU A 79 32.80 -15.47 6.96
CA LEU A 79 32.66 -14.56 5.81
C LEU A 79 33.53 -14.92 4.59
N ASN A 80 34.71 -15.50 4.81
CA ASN A 80 35.63 -15.94 3.75
C ASN A 80 35.61 -17.47 3.51
N GLY A 81 34.75 -18.19 4.23
CA GLY A 81 34.56 -19.63 4.05
C GLY A 81 33.74 -19.95 2.81
N SER A 82 33.82 -21.19 2.35
CA SER A 82 33.11 -21.62 1.16
C SER A 82 31.60 -21.71 1.45
N PRO A 83 30.72 -21.10 0.62
CA PRO A 83 29.27 -21.24 0.77
C PRO A 83 28.78 -22.69 0.89
N ARG A 84 29.49 -23.64 0.26
CA ARG A 84 29.19 -25.09 0.32
C ARG A 84 29.37 -25.72 1.71
N GLU A 85 30.01 -25.02 2.64
CA GLU A 85 30.19 -25.48 4.03
C GLU A 85 28.99 -25.12 4.92
N THR A 86 27.97 -24.46 4.38
CA THR A 86 26.71 -24.19 5.09
C THR A 86 26.08 -25.51 5.54
N LYS A 87 25.82 -25.63 6.85
CA LYS A 87 25.16 -26.80 7.43
C LYS A 87 23.72 -26.46 7.76
N VAL A 88 22.81 -27.37 7.43
CA VAL A 88 21.38 -27.25 7.74
C VAL A 88 20.98 -28.49 8.53
N GLU A 89 20.29 -28.28 9.64
CA GLU A 89 19.75 -29.34 10.50
C GLU A 89 18.27 -29.07 10.78
N LYS A 90 17.45 -30.12 10.75
CA LYS A 90 16.04 -30.03 11.12
C LYS A 90 15.93 -29.96 12.65
N LEU A 91 15.19 -28.97 13.16
CA LEU A 91 14.92 -28.86 14.59
C LEU A 91 13.86 -29.88 15.02
N ALA A 92 14.12 -30.59 16.11
CA ALA A 92 13.21 -31.57 16.69
C ALA A 92 12.20 -30.91 17.65
N VAL A 93 11.39 -29.98 17.13
CA VAL A 93 10.35 -29.28 17.88
C VAL A 93 8.95 -29.66 17.40
N ASP A 94 7.98 -29.67 18.31
CA ASP A 94 6.58 -30.02 18.03
C ASP A 94 5.74 -28.79 17.60
N PHE A 95 6.34 -27.90 16.80
CA PHE A 95 5.65 -26.85 16.04
C PHE A 95 6.48 -26.38 14.83
N GLY A 96 5.83 -25.75 13.86
CA GLY A 96 6.40 -25.31 12.58
C GLY A 96 5.42 -24.41 11.84
N HIS A 97 5.50 -24.35 10.49
CA HIS A 97 4.60 -23.52 9.66
C HIS A 97 4.58 -22.04 10.10
N CYS A 98 5.70 -21.57 10.66
CA CYS A 98 5.80 -20.24 11.25
C CYS A 98 5.95 -19.20 10.14
N GLN A 99 5.02 -18.25 10.09
CA GLN A 99 5.09 -17.10 9.19
C GLN A 99 5.94 -15.95 9.77
N GLY A 100 6.15 -15.96 11.08
CA GLY A 100 7.12 -15.09 11.76
C GLY A 100 7.88 -15.84 12.82
N LEU A 101 9.15 -15.49 13.00
CA LEU A 101 10.06 -16.10 13.97
C LEU A 101 10.82 -15.01 14.72
N LEU A 102 11.08 -15.25 16.00
CA LEU A 102 11.92 -14.38 16.82
C LEU A 102 12.61 -15.20 17.89
N TYR A 103 13.94 -15.20 17.91
CA TYR A 103 14.68 -15.65 19.08
C TYR A 103 14.97 -14.46 20.01
N HIS A 104 14.46 -14.50 21.24
CA HIS A 104 14.62 -13.44 22.22
C HIS A 104 14.58 -13.98 23.64
N ALA A 105 15.39 -13.40 24.54
CA ALA A 105 15.44 -13.76 25.96
C ALA A 105 15.57 -15.27 26.24
N GLY A 106 16.37 -15.98 25.43
CA GLY A 106 16.62 -17.43 25.59
C GLY A 106 15.48 -18.32 25.10
N ALA A 107 14.51 -17.77 24.37
CA ALA A 107 13.37 -18.51 23.83
C ALA A 107 13.21 -18.22 22.33
N LEU A 108 12.75 -19.22 21.59
CA LEU A 108 12.30 -19.05 20.20
C LEU A 108 10.77 -18.90 20.21
N TYR A 109 10.31 -17.78 19.67
CA TYR A 109 8.91 -17.48 19.44
C TYR A 109 8.58 -17.72 17.97
N GLY A 110 7.41 -18.29 17.71
CA GLY A 110 6.93 -18.50 16.35
C GLY A 110 5.45 -18.23 16.21
N VAL A 111 5.09 -17.61 15.09
CA VAL A 111 3.70 -17.26 14.76
C VAL A 111 3.18 -18.23 13.71
N VAL A 112 2.26 -19.09 14.11
CA VAL A 112 1.73 -20.19 13.29
C VAL A 112 0.42 -19.76 12.63
N ASN A 113 0.35 -19.94 11.31
CA ASN A 113 -0.82 -19.61 10.48
C ASN A 113 -1.40 -20.84 9.77
N ASP A 114 -1.35 -22.00 10.43
CA ASP A 114 -1.89 -23.26 9.95
C ASP A 114 -2.73 -23.93 11.06
N GLU A 115 -3.58 -24.88 10.69
CA GLU A 115 -4.36 -25.69 11.64
C GLU A 115 -3.55 -26.90 12.15
N ALA A 116 -2.33 -27.12 11.64
CA ALA A 116 -1.37 -28.08 12.16
C ALA A 116 -0.99 -27.79 13.63
N TYR A 117 -0.40 -28.80 14.29
CA TYR A 117 -0.02 -28.75 15.71
C TYR A 117 -1.22 -28.42 16.63
N GLN A 118 -1.10 -27.41 17.49
CA GLN A 118 -2.19 -26.92 18.35
C GLN A 118 -2.99 -25.79 17.68
N GLY A 119 -2.87 -25.63 16.36
CA GLY A 119 -3.56 -24.64 15.54
C GLY A 119 -2.88 -23.26 15.51
N ARG A 120 -3.60 -22.27 14.98
CA ARG A 120 -3.08 -20.93 14.74
C ARG A 120 -2.81 -20.20 16.05
N GLY A 121 -1.66 -19.53 16.16
CA GLY A 121 -1.30 -18.86 17.41
C GLY A 121 0.14 -18.38 17.51
N LEU A 122 0.45 -17.73 18.63
CA LEU A 122 1.81 -17.43 19.08
C LEU A 122 2.32 -18.60 19.94
N TYR A 123 3.47 -19.15 19.58
CA TYR A 123 4.13 -20.25 20.26
C TYR A 123 5.48 -19.81 20.83
N ARG A 124 5.95 -20.56 21.83
CA ARG A 124 7.27 -20.40 22.43
C ARG A 124 7.90 -21.77 22.66
N CYS A 125 9.19 -21.89 22.35
CA CYS A 125 10.03 -22.98 22.81
C CYS A 125 11.32 -22.50 23.47
N LYS A 126 11.88 -23.35 24.35
CA LYS A 126 13.11 -23.10 25.10
C LYS A 126 13.97 -24.35 25.12
N ASP A 127 15.27 -24.14 25.30
CA ASP A 127 16.22 -25.17 25.74
C ASP A 127 16.31 -25.07 27.27
N THR A 128 15.73 -26.03 27.99
CA THR A 128 15.67 -25.99 29.47
C THR A 128 16.76 -26.82 30.12
N ASN A 129 17.46 -27.67 29.37
CA ASN A 129 18.49 -28.58 29.86
C ASN A 129 19.93 -28.15 29.45
N GLY A 130 20.06 -27.16 28.57
CA GLY A 130 21.32 -26.61 28.08
C GLY A 130 22.04 -27.48 27.04
N ASP A 131 21.34 -28.39 26.36
CA ASP A 131 21.90 -29.31 25.38
C ASP A 131 21.92 -28.77 23.94
N ASP A 132 21.52 -27.50 23.76
CA ASP A 132 21.42 -26.81 22.48
C ASP A 132 20.26 -27.30 21.58
N GLN A 133 19.30 -28.00 22.17
CA GLN A 133 18.03 -28.39 21.55
C GLN A 133 16.85 -27.77 22.30
N PHE A 134 15.84 -27.33 21.56
CA PHE A 134 14.61 -26.87 22.17
C PHE A 134 13.80 -28.08 22.65
N ASP A 135 13.35 -28.08 23.90
CA ASP A 135 12.73 -29.22 24.57
C ASP A 135 11.31 -28.95 25.10
N THR A 136 10.90 -27.68 25.15
CA THR A 136 9.58 -27.25 25.60
C THR A 136 8.84 -26.55 24.47
N VAL A 137 7.54 -26.81 24.29
CA VAL A 137 6.68 -26.10 23.32
C VAL A 137 5.39 -25.69 24.03
N GLU A 138 5.07 -24.40 23.98
CA GLU A 138 3.87 -23.83 24.58
C GLU A 138 3.17 -22.88 23.60
N GLN A 139 1.87 -23.07 23.37
CA GLN A 139 1.04 -22.08 22.69
C GLN A 139 0.65 -20.98 23.70
N LEU A 140 1.22 -19.78 23.54
CA LEU A 140 0.99 -18.63 24.42
C LEU A 140 -0.38 -17.98 24.18
N ARG A 141 -0.84 -17.94 22.93
CA ARG A 141 -2.16 -17.41 22.54
C ARG A 141 -2.61 -18.06 21.24
N SER A 142 -3.84 -18.59 21.24
CA SER A 142 -4.51 -19.03 20.02
C SER A 142 -5.10 -17.83 19.26
N PHE A 143 -5.10 -17.89 17.93
CA PHE A 143 -5.67 -16.86 17.07
C PHE A 143 -6.91 -17.36 16.31
N PRO A 144 -8.04 -16.62 16.36
CA PRO A 144 -9.28 -17.02 15.72
C PRO A 144 -9.20 -16.92 14.19
N GLY A 145 -10.19 -17.51 13.51
CA GLY A 145 -10.30 -17.52 12.05
C GLY A 145 -9.74 -18.79 11.42
N LYS A 146 -9.44 -18.75 10.12
CA LYS A 146 -8.92 -19.89 9.36
C LYS A 146 -7.55 -19.58 8.76
N ALA A 147 -6.74 -20.61 8.53
CA ALA A 147 -5.48 -20.49 7.80
C ALA A 147 -5.64 -19.79 6.44
N GLY A 148 -4.64 -19.01 6.02
CA GLY A 148 -4.63 -18.36 4.72
C GLY A 148 -3.63 -17.22 4.63
N GLU A 149 -3.44 -16.70 3.41
CA GLU A 149 -2.34 -15.79 3.07
C GLU A 149 -2.32 -14.45 3.82
N HIS A 150 -3.42 -13.99 4.44
CA HIS A 150 -3.41 -12.80 5.31
C HIS A 150 -3.66 -13.16 6.78
N GLY A 151 -2.96 -14.17 7.25
CA GLY A 151 -3.06 -14.64 8.62
C GLY A 151 -2.15 -13.88 9.60
N PRO A 152 -1.87 -14.46 10.78
CA PRO A 152 -0.86 -13.95 11.70
C PRO A 152 0.54 -14.18 11.12
N HIS A 153 1.39 -13.15 11.14
CA HIS A 153 2.69 -13.15 10.45
C HIS A 153 3.85 -12.73 11.38
N GLY A 154 4.32 -11.48 11.32
CA GLY A 154 5.53 -11.04 12.02
C GLY A 154 5.43 -10.99 13.56
N VAL A 155 6.59 -11.19 14.21
CA VAL A 155 6.78 -11.01 15.66
C VAL A 155 8.14 -10.36 15.93
N ILE A 156 8.18 -9.30 16.73
CA ILE A 156 9.42 -8.63 17.13
C ILE A 156 9.46 -8.34 18.62
N ALA A 157 10.66 -8.20 19.19
CA ALA A 157 10.84 -7.77 20.57
C ALA A 157 10.62 -6.26 20.72
N SER A 158 10.12 -5.82 21.88
CA SER A 158 10.11 -4.41 22.26
C SER A 158 11.52 -3.88 22.54
N GLN A 159 11.68 -2.57 22.44
CA GLN A 159 12.96 -1.89 22.69
C GLN A 159 13.55 -2.18 24.09
N ASP A 160 12.70 -2.30 25.11
CA ASP A 160 13.13 -2.64 26.48
C ASP A 160 13.39 -4.15 26.68
N GLY A 161 13.12 -4.97 25.66
CA GLY A 161 13.26 -6.42 25.68
C GLY A 161 12.27 -7.16 26.57
N LYS A 162 11.23 -6.49 27.10
CA LYS A 162 10.29 -7.09 28.07
C LYS A 162 8.95 -7.49 27.47
N SER A 163 8.73 -7.23 26.19
CA SER A 163 7.47 -7.48 25.50
C SER A 163 7.73 -7.88 24.05
N LEU A 164 6.69 -8.37 23.41
CA LEU A 164 6.63 -8.73 22.00
C LEU A 164 5.60 -7.86 21.31
N TYR A 165 5.80 -7.58 20.04
CA TYR A 165 4.76 -7.08 19.13
C TYR A 165 4.46 -8.19 18.12
N VAL A 166 3.18 -8.43 17.87
CA VAL A 166 2.70 -9.43 16.91
C VAL A 166 1.84 -8.74 15.86
N MET A 167 2.13 -8.99 14.58
CA MET A 167 1.40 -8.44 13.44
C MET A 167 0.49 -9.49 12.82
N CYS A 168 -0.76 -9.11 12.54
CA CYS A 168 -1.76 -9.99 11.97
C CYS A 168 -2.51 -9.33 10.80
N GLY A 169 -2.64 -10.06 9.70
CA GLY A 169 -3.44 -9.65 8.56
C GLY A 169 -4.95 -9.69 8.84
N ASN A 170 -5.72 -9.12 7.92
CA ASN A 170 -7.16 -8.94 8.02
C ASN A 170 -7.98 -10.23 7.97
N GLN A 171 -7.39 -11.37 7.64
CA GLN A 171 -8.06 -12.67 7.78
C GLN A 171 -8.13 -13.15 9.23
N THR A 172 -7.35 -12.53 10.11
CA THR A 172 -7.25 -12.91 11.53
C THR A 172 -8.10 -11.94 12.33
N PRO A 173 -9.26 -12.35 12.85
CA PRO A 173 -10.03 -11.51 13.75
C PRO A 173 -9.20 -11.12 14.97
N GLU A 174 -9.42 -9.91 15.47
CA GLU A 174 -8.77 -9.43 16.69
C GLU A 174 -9.19 -10.35 17.87
N PRO A 175 -8.24 -10.86 18.68
CA PRO A 175 -8.49 -11.95 19.62
C PRO A 175 -9.09 -11.45 20.94
N SER A 176 -9.72 -10.27 20.99
CA SER A 176 -10.19 -9.59 22.20
C SER A 176 -9.06 -9.34 23.20
N CYS A 177 -8.10 -8.50 22.84
CA CYS A 177 -7.02 -8.05 23.71
C CYS A 177 -7.59 -7.44 25.01
N GLU A 178 -6.87 -7.57 26.13
CA GLU A 178 -7.37 -7.11 27.43
C GLU A 178 -7.39 -5.57 27.52
N THR A 179 -6.47 -4.90 26.81
CA THR A 179 -6.41 -3.43 26.70
C THR A 179 -6.26 -2.98 25.26
N SER A 180 -6.50 -1.69 24.98
CA SER A 180 -6.42 -1.16 23.62
C SER A 180 -6.02 0.30 23.59
N ARG A 181 -4.96 0.62 22.85
CA ARG A 181 -4.60 1.98 22.45
C ARG A 181 -5.53 2.52 21.36
N VAL A 182 -6.19 1.64 20.62
CA VAL A 182 -7.21 2.00 19.63
C VAL A 182 -8.58 2.10 20.32
N PRO A 183 -9.30 3.23 20.23
CA PRO A 183 -10.67 3.31 20.71
C PRO A 183 -11.57 2.28 20.00
N ARG A 184 -12.32 1.48 20.76
CA ARG A 184 -13.14 0.35 20.26
C ARG A 184 -14.51 0.77 19.72
N HIS A 185 -14.58 1.90 19.03
CA HIS A 185 -15.78 2.36 18.33
C HIS A 185 -15.60 2.23 16.81
N TRP A 186 -15.18 1.04 16.35
CA TRP A 186 -14.94 0.76 14.93
C TRP A 186 -16.24 0.74 14.14
N ALA A 187 -16.19 1.23 12.90
CA ALA A 187 -17.26 1.07 11.93
C ALA A 187 -16.72 1.21 10.51
N GLU A 188 -17.59 0.91 9.54
CA GLU A 188 -17.31 1.08 8.13
C GLU A 188 -17.27 2.56 7.70
N ASP A 189 -18.04 3.43 8.36
CA ASP A 189 -18.12 4.88 8.09
C ASP A 189 -18.17 5.28 6.62
N GLN A 190 -19.05 4.62 5.87
CA GLN A 190 -19.37 4.92 4.47
C GLN A 190 -20.87 5.19 4.35
N LEU A 191 -21.26 6.22 3.61
CA LEU A 191 -22.67 6.59 3.43
C LEU A 191 -23.44 5.56 2.60
N TYR A 192 -22.73 4.88 1.69
CA TYR A 192 -23.34 3.99 0.71
C TYR A 192 -22.89 2.52 0.85
N PRO A 193 -23.71 1.58 0.34
CA PRO A 193 -23.35 0.17 0.25
C PRO A 193 -22.07 -0.08 -0.56
N MET A 194 -21.40 -1.17 -0.21
CA MET A 194 -20.17 -1.66 -0.84
C MET A 194 -20.47 -2.21 -2.24
N LEU A 195 -19.58 -1.96 -3.20
CA LEU A 195 -19.49 -2.71 -4.46
C LEU A 195 -18.60 -3.92 -4.25
N LEU A 196 -19.01 -5.08 -4.77
CA LEU A 196 -18.36 -6.36 -4.51
C LEU A 196 -17.45 -6.77 -5.68
N GLY A 197 -16.15 -6.88 -5.38
CA GLY A 197 -15.15 -7.34 -6.34
C GLY A 197 -14.96 -8.86 -6.31
N ARG A 198 -13.99 -9.35 -7.10
CA ARG A 198 -13.56 -10.75 -7.08
C ARG A 198 -12.74 -11.13 -5.85
N GLY A 199 -12.19 -10.12 -5.16
CA GLY A 199 -11.21 -10.27 -4.08
C GLY A 199 -11.64 -11.21 -2.95
N PHE A 200 -10.64 -11.72 -2.23
CA PHE A 200 -10.86 -12.54 -1.04
C PHE A 200 -11.28 -11.68 0.16
N MET A 201 -11.84 -12.30 1.21
CA MET A 201 -12.25 -11.65 2.47
C MET A 201 -13.41 -10.67 2.33
N ARG A 202 -14.37 -11.02 1.47
CA ARG A 202 -15.59 -10.21 1.20
C ARG A 202 -16.49 -9.98 2.42
N ASP A 203 -16.35 -10.83 3.44
CA ASP A 203 -17.17 -10.81 4.65
C ASP A 203 -16.43 -10.22 5.86
N VAL A 204 -15.18 -9.78 5.69
CA VAL A 204 -14.41 -9.14 6.76
C VAL A 204 -14.82 -7.67 6.87
N LEU A 205 -15.14 -7.24 8.08
CA LEU A 205 -15.48 -5.85 8.42
C LEU A 205 -14.36 -5.22 9.26
N ALA A 206 -14.49 -3.92 9.53
CA ALA A 206 -13.66 -3.22 10.51
C ALA A 206 -13.54 -4.03 11.83
N PRO A 207 -12.35 -4.08 12.45
CA PRO A 207 -11.21 -3.20 12.21
C PRO A 207 -10.33 -3.64 11.03
N GLY A 208 -10.22 -4.95 10.77
CA GLY A 208 -9.40 -5.55 9.73
C GLY A 208 -7.89 -5.28 9.88
N GLY A 209 -7.09 -6.31 10.06
CA GLY A 209 -5.63 -6.20 10.27
C GLY A 209 -5.30 -5.50 11.59
N TRP A 210 -4.33 -6.01 12.33
CA TRP A 210 -4.01 -5.46 13.64
C TRP A 210 -2.61 -5.81 14.11
N MET A 211 -2.06 -4.94 14.95
CA MET A 211 -0.83 -5.17 15.70
C MET A 211 -1.14 -5.09 17.19
N ALA A 212 -0.66 -6.08 17.95
CA ALA A 212 -0.80 -6.09 19.40
C ALA A 212 0.55 -6.25 20.09
N LYS A 213 0.66 -5.70 21.30
CA LYS A 213 1.77 -5.88 22.21
C LYS A 213 1.41 -6.94 23.26
N THR A 214 2.34 -7.81 23.61
CA THR A 214 2.17 -8.77 24.71
C THR A 214 3.43 -8.94 25.55
N ASP A 215 3.32 -9.40 26.80
CA ASP A 215 4.49 -9.76 27.59
C ASP A 215 5.13 -11.07 27.09
N LEU A 216 6.35 -11.39 27.54
CA LEU A 216 7.11 -12.57 27.06
C LEU A 216 6.43 -13.93 27.35
N ASP A 217 5.40 -13.92 28.20
CA ASP A 217 4.55 -15.06 28.55
C ASP A 217 3.20 -15.06 27.81
N GLY A 218 2.90 -14.05 26.99
CA GLY A 218 1.66 -13.97 26.23
C GLY A 218 0.38 -13.75 27.07
N LYS A 219 0.50 -13.23 28.29
CA LYS A 219 -0.60 -13.08 29.26
C LYS A 219 -1.31 -11.74 29.20
N LYS A 220 -0.65 -10.69 28.70
CA LYS A 220 -1.21 -9.32 28.69
C LYS A 220 -1.17 -8.71 27.31
N TRP A 221 -2.29 -8.72 26.60
CA TRP A 221 -2.39 -8.17 25.25
C TRP A 221 -2.96 -6.75 25.25
N GLU A 222 -2.26 -5.86 24.56
CA GLU A 222 -2.67 -4.48 24.28
C GLU A 222 -2.75 -4.31 22.77
N LEU A 223 -3.94 -4.02 22.24
CA LEU A 223 -4.10 -3.67 20.84
C LEU A 223 -3.46 -2.30 20.57
N VAL A 224 -2.57 -2.22 19.57
CA VAL A 224 -1.77 -1.00 19.31
C VAL A 224 -2.32 -0.21 18.13
N ASN A 225 -2.66 -0.87 17.02
CA ASN A 225 -3.22 -0.26 15.80
C ASN A 225 -4.08 -1.26 15.01
N THR A 226 -4.85 -0.73 14.07
CA THR A 226 -5.79 -1.47 13.20
C THR A 226 -5.84 -0.91 11.78
N GLY A 227 -6.60 -1.57 10.89
CA GLY A 227 -6.98 -0.99 9.61
C GLY A 227 -5.96 -1.21 8.49
N THR A 228 -5.06 -2.18 8.65
CA THR A 228 -4.20 -2.69 7.57
C THR A 228 -4.86 -3.88 6.88
N ARG A 229 -4.36 -4.29 5.71
CA ARG A 229 -4.88 -5.50 5.04
C ARG A 229 -4.00 -6.69 5.35
N ASN A 230 -2.74 -6.62 4.93
CA ASN A 230 -1.81 -7.73 4.97
C ASN A 230 -0.40 -7.20 5.15
N THR A 231 -0.15 -6.63 6.34
CA THR A 231 1.19 -6.28 6.76
C THR A 231 1.89 -7.57 7.16
N TYR A 232 2.80 -8.04 6.31
CA TYR A 232 3.43 -9.34 6.52
C TYR A 232 4.44 -9.28 7.66
N ASP A 233 5.28 -8.26 7.70
CA ASP A 233 6.29 -8.11 8.72
C ASP A 233 6.48 -6.66 9.18
N ILE A 234 7.14 -6.49 10.32
CA ILE A 234 7.34 -5.21 11.00
C ILE A 234 8.76 -5.08 11.56
N ALA A 235 9.29 -3.85 11.60
CA ALA A 235 10.56 -3.56 12.25
C ALA A 235 10.49 -2.29 13.11
N MET A 236 11.32 -2.25 14.16
CA MET A 236 11.35 -1.15 15.13
C MET A 236 12.63 -0.34 15.00
N ASN A 237 12.50 0.99 14.93
CA ASN A 237 13.65 1.88 14.91
C ASN A 237 14.25 2.11 16.31
N HIS A 238 15.36 2.84 16.40
CA HIS A 238 16.00 3.19 17.67
C HIS A 238 15.15 4.02 18.66
N LYS A 239 14.00 4.55 18.25
CA LYS A 239 13.06 5.30 19.12
C LYS A 239 11.94 4.44 19.69
N GLY A 240 11.85 3.18 19.27
CA GLY A 240 10.71 2.33 19.57
C GLY A 240 9.53 2.50 18.60
N ASP A 241 9.68 3.29 17.54
CA ASP A 241 8.66 3.45 16.49
C ASP A 241 8.71 2.25 15.54
N ILE A 242 7.54 1.68 15.26
CA ILE A 242 7.39 0.47 14.45
C ILE A 242 6.94 0.85 13.03
N PHE A 243 7.49 0.17 12.04
CA PHE A 243 7.13 0.31 10.63
C PHE A 243 6.73 -1.06 10.07
N GLY A 244 5.69 -1.09 9.24
CA GLY A 244 5.23 -2.30 8.58
C GLY A 244 5.07 -2.09 7.07
N PHE A 245 5.24 -3.15 6.29
CA PHE A 245 5.00 -3.12 4.85
C PHE A 245 3.66 -3.79 4.52
N ASP A 246 2.65 -2.98 4.19
CA ASP A 246 1.26 -3.40 4.01
C ASP A 246 0.91 -3.56 2.53
N ALA A 247 0.15 -4.61 2.21
CA ALA A 247 -0.38 -4.85 0.86
C ALA A 247 -1.79 -4.29 0.73
N ASP A 248 -2.25 -4.00 -0.49
CA ASP A 248 -3.69 -3.87 -0.75
C ASP A 248 -4.15 -4.93 -1.76
N MET A 249 -5.12 -4.63 -2.63
CA MET A 249 -5.77 -5.56 -3.55
C MET A 249 -5.53 -5.11 -4.99
N GLU A 250 -4.52 -5.69 -5.65
CA GLU A 250 -4.15 -5.37 -7.03
C GLU A 250 -5.31 -5.63 -8.01
N TRP A 251 -6.28 -6.48 -7.65
CA TRP A 251 -7.48 -6.71 -8.45
C TRP A 251 -8.43 -5.51 -8.50
N ASP A 252 -8.19 -4.48 -7.67
CA ASP A 252 -8.91 -3.22 -7.71
C ASP A 252 -8.18 -2.16 -8.53
N THR A 253 -7.01 -2.45 -9.13
CA THR A 253 -6.24 -1.47 -9.92
C THR A 253 -7.13 -0.72 -10.92
N GLY A 254 -6.95 0.59 -11.07
CA GLY A 254 -7.80 1.43 -11.92
C GLY A 254 -9.15 1.81 -11.30
N MET A 255 -9.41 1.41 -10.05
CA MET A 255 -10.54 1.91 -9.24
C MET A 255 -10.10 3.03 -8.29
N PRO A 256 -10.99 3.98 -7.93
CA PRO A 256 -10.69 5.08 -7.00
C PRO A 256 -10.26 4.67 -5.58
N TRP A 257 -10.58 3.44 -5.18
CA TRP A 257 -10.27 2.90 -3.85
C TRP A 257 -9.03 2.02 -3.83
N TYR A 258 -8.38 1.76 -4.97
CA TYR A 258 -7.15 0.98 -4.98
C TYR A 258 -6.01 1.73 -4.26
N ARG A 259 -5.25 1.00 -3.44
CA ARG A 259 -4.02 1.48 -2.79
C ARG A 259 -2.85 0.62 -3.24
N PRO A 260 -1.64 1.18 -3.38
CA PRO A 260 -0.46 0.37 -3.69
C PRO A 260 0.02 -0.33 -2.40
N THR A 261 1.00 -1.22 -2.54
CA THR A 261 1.80 -1.64 -1.37
C THR A 261 2.53 -0.43 -0.79
N ARG A 262 2.61 -0.36 0.53
CA ARG A 262 2.99 0.86 1.23
C ARG A 262 3.65 0.58 2.58
N VAL A 263 4.64 1.39 2.93
CA VAL A 263 5.25 1.37 4.25
C VAL A 263 4.42 2.25 5.18
N CYS A 264 3.95 1.69 6.28
CA CYS A 264 3.16 2.37 7.29
C CYS A 264 3.98 2.59 8.57
N PHE A 265 3.95 3.80 9.12
CA PHE A 265 4.38 4.04 10.48
C PHE A 265 3.26 3.61 11.43
N MET A 266 3.49 2.56 12.20
CA MET A 266 2.54 1.83 13.04
C MET A 266 2.23 2.58 14.35
N GLN A 267 1.83 3.86 14.23
CA GLN A 267 1.57 4.79 15.33
C GLN A 267 0.57 4.24 16.37
N SER A 268 0.75 4.59 17.64
CA SER A 268 -0.15 4.21 18.72
C SER A 268 -1.57 4.72 18.48
N GLY A 269 -2.56 3.82 18.57
CA GLY A 269 -3.97 4.14 18.30
C GLY A 269 -4.30 4.26 16.80
N GLY A 270 -3.35 3.89 15.93
CA GLY A 270 -3.45 4.07 14.48
C GLY A 270 -4.58 3.27 13.82
N GLU A 271 -5.12 3.84 12.75
CA GLU A 271 -6.11 3.23 11.85
C GLU A 271 -5.68 3.54 10.41
N PHE A 272 -5.46 2.53 9.57
CA PHE A 272 -4.94 2.70 8.20
C PHE A 272 -6.01 2.59 7.09
N GLY A 273 -7.29 2.54 7.50
CA GLY A 273 -8.42 2.76 6.62
C GLY A 273 -8.78 1.57 5.72
N TRP A 274 -8.16 0.41 5.90
CA TRP A 274 -8.52 -0.78 5.13
C TRP A 274 -9.97 -1.18 5.43
N ARG A 275 -10.75 -1.38 4.37
CA ARG A 275 -12.09 -1.98 4.40
C ARG A 275 -12.24 -2.86 3.18
N THR A 276 -13.26 -3.70 3.18
CA THR A 276 -13.49 -4.62 2.07
C THR A 276 -13.90 -3.88 0.79
N CYS A 277 -13.33 -4.32 -0.34
CA CYS A 277 -13.63 -3.84 -1.70
C CYS A 277 -13.70 -2.30 -1.80
N SER A 278 -14.83 -1.74 -2.27
CA SER A 278 -14.97 -0.32 -2.55
C SER A 278 -15.07 0.59 -1.32
N LYS A 279 -15.06 0.03 -0.10
CA LYS A 279 -15.23 0.79 1.14
C LYS A 279 -13.93 1.31 1.75
N LYS A 280 -12.77 1.00 1.15
CA LYS A 280 -11.47 1.45 1.67
C LYS A 280 -11.46 2.96 1.84
N TRP A 281 -11.00 3.41 3.00
CA TRP A 281 -10.94 4.83 3.31
C TRP A 281 -9.84 5.50 2.48
N PRO A 282 -10.12 6.68 1.90
CA PRO A 282 -9.10 7.54 1.37
C PRO A 282 -8.06 7.97 2.42
N VAL A 283 -6.79 7.97 2.04
CA VAL A 283 -5.67 8.42 2.91
C VAL A 283 -5.75 9.90 3.30
N ARG A 284 -6.56 10.67 2.57
CA ARG A 284 -6.82 12.10 2.83
C ARG A 284 -7.79 12.35 3.98
N TRP A 285 -8.55 11.33 4.44
CA TRP A 285 -9.45 11.49 5.57
C TRP A 285 -8.66 11.49 6.87
N GLU A 286 -8.86 12.49 7.73
CA GLU A 286 -8.06 12.71 8.95
C GLU A 286 -8.11 11.52 9.93
N ASP A 287 -9.13 10.67 9.86
CA ASP A 287 -9.28 9.42 10.62
C ASP A 287 -8.61 8.19 9.99
N SER A 288 -7.81 8.37 8.93
CA SER A 288 -6.99 7.33 8.29
C SER A 288 -5.52 7.78 8.19
N LEU A 289 -4.60 7.09 8.86
CA LEU A 289 -3.17 7.45 8.81
C LEU A 289 -2.59 7.18 7.41
N PRO A 290 -1.81 8.13 6.85
CA PRO A 290 -1.19 7.95 5.56
C PRO A 290 0.03 7.01 5.65
N PRO A 291 0.46 6.40 4.54
CA PRO A 291 1.74 5.72 4.48
C PRO A 291 2.90 6.70 4.58
N VAL A 292 4.07 6.18 4.99
CA VAL A 292 5.36 6.88 4.95
C VAL A 292 5.87 6.98 3.52
N VAL A 293 5.71 5.91 2.75
CA VAL A 293 6.04 5.83 1.32
C VAL A 293 5.18 4.76 0.64
N ASP A 294 4.65 5.10 -0.53
CA ASP A 294 4.03 4.14 -1.44
C ASP A 294 5.10 3.53 -2.36
N ILE A 295 5.08 2.21 -2.53
CA ILE A 295 6.08 1.49 -3.34
C ILE A 295 5.53 1.18 -4.74
N GLY A 296 4.26 0.76 -4.82
CA GLY A 296 3.61 0.36 -6.07
C GLY A 296 2.95 -1.02 -5.95
N PRO A 297 2.67 -1.70 -7.07
CA PRO A 297 2.19 -3.07 -7.03
C PRO A 297 3.32 -3.96 -6.48
N GLY A 298 2.98 -4.94 -5.66
CA GLY A 298 3.95 -5.86 -5.08
C GLY A 298 3.31 -6.84 -4.12
N SER A 299 4.13 -7.67 -3.48
CA SER A 299 3.70 -8.59 -2.44
C SER A 299 4.64 -8.47 -1.25
N PRO A 300 4.27 -7.70 -0.20
CA PRO A 300 5.08 -7.48 1.00
C PRO A 300 5.46 -8.77 1.72
N THR A 301 6.72 -8.89 2.10
CA THR A 301 7.25 -9.96 2.96
C THR A 301 8.16 -9.35 4.06
N GLY A 302 9.36 -9.87 4.28
CA GLY A 302 10.25 -9.48 5.39
C GLY A 302 10.59 -7.99 5.45
N VAL A 303 10.72 -7.50 6.68
CA VAL A 303 11.00 -6.09 7.01
C VAL A 303 12.04 -6.04 8.14
N ALA A 304 13.18 -5.39 7.90
CA ALA A 304 14.24 -5.29 8.90
C ALA A 304 15.01 -3.98 8.79
N PHE A 305 15.49 -3.44 9.91
CA PHE A 305 16.50 -2.37 9.88
C PHE A 305 17.90 -2.94 9.66
N GLY A 306 18.77 -2.17 8.99
CA GLY A 306 20.19 -2.51 8.79
C GLY A 306 21.08 -2.48 10.05
N TYR A 307 20.47 -2.43 11.24
CA TYR A 307 21.18 -2.18 12.49
C TYR A 307 22.21 -3.27 12.79
N GLY A 308 23.44 -2.86 13.09
CA GLY A 308 24.57 -3.76 13.35
C GLY A 308 25.28 -4.28 12.10
N ALA A 309 24.74 -4.00 10.90
CA ALA A 309 25.38 -4.42 9.66
C ALA A 309 26.73 -3.72 9.47
N LYS A 310 27.72 -4.43 8.91
CA LYS A 310 29.01 -3.85 8.48
C LYS A 310 28.87 -3.19 7.11
N PHE A 311 27.90 -2.30 7.00
CA PHE A 311 27.57 -1.53 5.80
C PHE A 311 27.93 -0.05 5.98
N PRO A 312 27.94 0.77 4.92
CA PRO A 312 28.04 2.22 5.07
C PRO A 312 26.87 2.78 5.91
N ALA A 313 27.10 3.87 6.64
CA ALA A 313 26.14 4.41 7.62
C ALA A 313 24.70 4.58 7.09
N LYS A 314 24.54 5.06 5.84
CA LYS A 314 23.23 5.21 5.18
C LYS A 314 22.44 3.90 5.11
N TYR A 315 23.12 2.77 4.92
CA TYR A 315 22.52 1.44 4.82
C TYR A 315 22.36 0.75 6.19
N GLN A 316 23.14 1.16 7.20
CA GLN A 316 22.93 0.71 8.58
C GLN A 316 21.58 1.22 9.12
N GLU A 317 21.22 2.46 8.78
CA GLU A 317 19.98 3.10 9.26
C GLU A 317 18.76 2.86 8.36
N ALA A 318 18.93 2.20 7.22
CA ALA A 318 17.85 1.97 6.28
C ALA A 318 16.86 0.91 6.80
N LEU A 319 15.58 1.14 6.51
CA LEU A 319 14.54 0.12 6.65
C LEU A 319 14.49 -0.70 5.36
N TYR A 320 14.91 -1.96 5.43
CA TYR A 320 14.82 -2.89 4.32
C TYR A 320 13.44 -3.52 4.25
N ILE A 321 12.84 -3.53 3.06
CA ILE A 321 11.55 -4.16 2.78
C ILE A 321 11.66 -5.07 1.57
N CYS A 322 11.04 -6.26 1.65
CA CYS A 322 11.03 -7.25 0.58
C CYS A 322 9.70 -7.27 -0.19
N ASP A 323 9.80 -7.34 -1.52
CA ASP A 323 8.72 -7.62 -2.44
C ASP A 323 8.94 -8.97 -3.11
N TRP A 324 8.06 -9.90 -2.77
CA TRP A 324 8.09 -11.28 -3.23
C TRP A 324 7.73 -11.44 -4.71
N SER A 325 6.76 -10.67 -5.19
CA SER A 325 6.20 -10.84 -6.55
C SER A 325 7.18 -10.40 -7.62
N TYR A 326 7.83 -9.25 -7.40
CA TYR A 326 8.73 -8.64 -8.37
C TYR A 326 10.20 -8.85 -8.07
N GLY A 327 10.50 -9.57 -6.98
CA GLY A 327 11.82 -9.98 -6.57
C GLY A 327 12.76 -8.82 -6.26
N LYS A 328 12.28 -7.90 -5.43
CA LYS A 328 12.99 -6.65 -5.10
C LYS A 328 13.08 -6.42 -3.61
N MET A 329 14.24 -5.97 -3.18
CA MET A 329 14.47 -5.41 -1.86
C MET A 329 14.71 -3.92 -2.00
N TYR A 330 14.01 -3.12 -1.20
CA TYR A 330 14.23 -1.69 -1.11
C TYR A 330 14.89 -1.34 0.21
N ALA A 331 15.89 -0.47 0.17
CA ALA A 331 16.39 0.28 1.32
C ALA A 331 15.58 1.59 1.41
N VAL A 332 14.68 1.68 2.38
CA VAL A 332 13.85 2.86 2.63
C VAL A 332 14.58 3.77 3.61
N HIS A 333 14.94 4.96 3.13
CA HIS A 333 15.60 6.00 3.92
C HIS A 333 14.55 6.87 4.57
N LEU A 334 14.35 6.70 5.87
CA LEU A 334 13.36 7.41 6.66
C LEU A 334 13.86 8.81 7.06
N SER A 335 12.97 9.78 7.06
CA SER A 335 13.21 11.15 7.53
C SER A 335 12.13 11.57 8.51
N PRO A 336 12.47 12.06 9.72
CA PRO A 336 11.49 12.63 10.63
C PRO A 336 10.72 13.78 9.97
N ASN A 337 9.39 13.79 10.13
CA ASN A 337 8.53 14.86 9.64
C ASN A 337 7.45 15.15 10.69
N GLY A 338 7.69 16.15 11.53
CA GLY A 338 6.86 16.40 12.70
C GLY A 338 6.89 15.22 13.68
N GLY A 339 5.72 14.75 14.11
CA GLY A 339 5.51 13.54 14.89
C GLY A 339 5.39 12.28 14.04
N GLY A 340 5.60 12.35 12.72
CA GLY A 340 5.62 11.21 11.82
C GLY A 340 6.93 11.10 11.03
N TYR A 341 6.83 10.45 9.88
CA TYR A 341 7.96 10.18 9.00
C TYR A 341 7.56 10.38 7.53
N THR A 342 8.54 10.74 6.72
CA THR A 342 8.54 10.55 5.26
C THR A 342 9.64 9.55 4.90
N GLY A 343 9.59 8.98 3.71
CA GLY A 343 10.60 8.03 3.26
C GLY A 343 10.92 8.13 1.77
N VAL A 344 12.14 7.72 1.42
CA VAL A 344 12.55 7.52 0.02
C VAL A 344 13.00 6.07 -0.12
N ALA A 345 12.30 5.31 -0.95
CA ALA A 345 12.69 3.95 -1.31
C ALA A 345 13.79 3.98 -2.38
N GLU A 346 14.90 3.30 -2.09
CA GLU A 346 16.00 3.01 -3.01
C GLU A 346 16.01 1.51 -3.29
N GLU A 347 16.04 1.09 -4.55
CA GLU A 347 16.23 -0.32 -4.86
C GLU A 347 17.63 -0.76 -4.40
N PHE A 348 17.68 -1.80 -3.58
CA PHE A 348 18.92 -2.29 -2.98
C PHE A 348 19.41 -3.60 -3.62
N MET A 349 18.49 -4.54 -3.88
CA MET A 349 18.80 -5.86 -4.43
C MET A 349 17.62 -6.34 -5.27
N SER A 350 17.88 -6.91 -6.45
CA SER A 350 16.83 -7.43 -7.31
C SER A 350 17.28 -8.58 -8.22
N ALA A 351 16.35 -9.47 -8.55
CA ALA A 351 16.46 -10.38 -9.68
C ALA A 351 15.07 -10.87 -10.11
N SER A 352 14.98 -11.43 -11.32
CA SER A 352 13.72 -11.94 -11.88
C SER A 352 13.90 -13.41 -12.30
N PRO A 353 13.44 -14.40 -11.49
CA PRO A 353 12.76 -14.27 -10.19
C PRO A 353 13.73 -14.14 -8.99
N LEU A 354 13.26 -13.54 -7.90
CA LEU A 354 13.92 -13.54 -6.58
C LEU A 354 12.85 -13.42 -5.47
N PRO A 355 12.06 -14.48 -5.20
CA PRO A 355 10.91 -14.40 -4.30
C PRO A 355 11.33 -14.22 -2.83
N LEU A 356 11.75 -13.00 -2.46
CA LEU A 356 12.26 -12.64 -1.15
C LEU A 356 11.21 -12.90 -0.06
N THR A 357 11.61 -13.56 1.01
CA THR A 357 10.72 -13.92 2.12
C THR A 357 11.10 -13.24 3.43
N ASP A 358 12.38 -13.21 3.80
CA ASP A 358 12.80 -12.63 5.08
C ASP A 358 14.24 -12.10 5.08
N ILE A 359 14.57 -11.25 6.06
CA ILE A 359 15.86 -10.55 6.22
C ILE A 359 16.31 -10.64 7.69
N GLU A 360 17.57 -10.99 7.93
CA GLU A 360 18.17 -10.91 9.26
C GLU A 360 19.59 -10.33 9.18
N VAL A 361 19.92 -9.36 10.04
CA VAL A 361 21.30 -8.84 10.17
C VAL A 361 22.02 -9.62 11.27
N SER A 362 23.05 -10.36 10.90
CA SER A 362 23.80 -11.21 11.81
C SER A 362 24.53 -10.40 12.88
N LYS A 363 24.26 -10.69 14.15
CA LYS A 363 24.97 -10.10 15.30
C LYS A 363 26.42 -10.57 15.39
N LYS A 364 26.74 -11.70 14.74
CA LYS A 364 28.05 -12.36 14.82
C LYS A 364 29.08 -11.76 13.87
N ASP A 365 28.68 -11.48 12.63
CA ASP A 365 29.58 -11.01 11.58
C ASP A 365 29.12 -9.70 10.90
N GLY A 366 27.91 -9.23 11.22
CA GLY A 366 27.32 -8.02 10.64
C GLY A 366 27.01 -8.12 9.15
N ALA A 367 26.94 -9.34 8.60
CA ALA A 367 26.38 -9.54 7.26
C ALA A 367 24.85 -9.58 7.32
N MET A 368 24.21 -9.21 6.21
CA MET A 368 22.78 -9.40 6.04
C MET A 368 22.51 -10.76 5.39
N TYR A 369 21.60 -11.52 5.98
CA TYR A 369 21.11 -12.78 5.47
C TYR A 369 19.71 -12.58 4.90
N VAL A 370 19.45 -13.24 3.76
CA VAL A 370 18.20 -13.05 3.02
C VAL A 370 17.69 -14.41 2.59
N SER A 371 16.45 -14.75 2.94
CA SER A 371 15.78 -15.95 2.46
C SER A 371 14.88 -15.64 1.26
N VAL A 372 14.76 -16.61 0.36
CA VAL A 372 13.77 -16.63 -0.71
C VAL A 372 12.95 -17.92 -0.64
N GLY A 373 11.71 -17.91 -1.09
CA GLY A 373 10.83 -19.09 -1.01
C GLY A 373 9.35 -18.73 -1.01
N GLY A 374 8.53 -19.46 -0.24
CA GLY A 374 7.08 -19.31 -0.17
C GLY A 374 6.32 -19.91 -1.34
N ARG A 375 5.05 -20.30 -1.11
CA ARG A 375 4.14 -20.88 -2.12
C ARG A 375 4.74 -22.05 -2.92
N LYS A 376 5.58 -22.84 -2.27
CA LYS A 376 6.30 -23.99 -2.84
C LYS A 376 7.22 -23.64 -4.02
N VAL A 377 7.61 -22.38 -4.16
CA VAL A 377 8.65 -22.00 -5.14
C VAL A 377 10.02 -22.41 -4.63
N GLN A 378 11.01 -22.44 -5.52
CA GLN A 378 12.39 -22.77 -5.16
C GLN A 378 12.92 -21.80 -4.09
N SER A 379 13.42 -22.36 -2.99
CA SER A 379 13.89 -21.60 -1.83
C SER A 379 15.42 -21.60 -1.76
N GLY A 380 15.97 -20.60 -1.07
CA GLY A 380 17.42 -20.43 -0.91
C GLY A 380 17.77 -19.41 0.17
N LEU A 381 19.02 -19.46 0.61
CA LEU A 381 19.60 -18.53 1.58
C LEU A 381 20.78 -17.79 0.95
N TYR A 382 20.75 -16.47 1.05
CA TYR A 382 21.80 -15.59 0.56
C TYR A 382 22.48 -14.85 1.71
N ARG A 383 23.73 -14.48 1.49
CA ARG A 383 24.50 -13.57 2.36
C ARG A 383 24.94 -12.36 1.56
N VAL A 384 24.74 -11.19 2.15
CA VAL A 384 25.10 -9.88 1.59
C VAL A 384 26.16 -9.23 2.46
N THR A 385 27.24 -8.81 1.82
CA THR A 385 28.40 -8.15 2.47
C THR A 385 28.79 -6.90 1.71
N TYR A 386 29.39 -5.92 2.41
CA TYR A 386 29.97 -4.75 1.76
C TYR A 386 31.46 -4.99 1.49
N THR A 387 31.89 -4.73 0.27
CA THR A 387 33.26 -4.92 -0.24
C THR A 387 33.86 -3.64 -0.83
N GLY A 388 33.13 -2.52 -0.77
CA GLY A 388 33.62 -1.22 -1.20
C GLY A 388 34.56 -0.56 -0.20
N ASN A 389 34.84 0.73 -0.43
CA ASN A 389 35.83 1.51 0.32
C ASN A 389 35.22 2.55 1.28
N ASP A 390 33.89 2.64 1.35
CA ASP A 390 33.21 3.60 2.23
C ASP A 390 33.39 3.22 3.71
N SER A 391 33.23 4.20 4.61
CA SER A 391 33.37 3.97 6.04
C SER A 391 32.27 3.05 6.58
N LEU A 392 32.68 2.04 7.34
CA LEU A 392 31.81 1.11 8.06
C LEU A 392 31.68 1.46 9.55
N THR A 393 32.08 2.68 9.91
CA THR A 393 31.89 3.20 11.26
C THR A 393 30.40 3.13 11.60
N PRO A 394 30.01 2.66 12.80
CA PRO A 394 28.62 2.67 13.22
C PRO A 394 27.99 4.05 13.04
N ALA A 395 26.78 4.10 12.48
CA ALA A 395 26.05 5.36 12.35
C ALA A 395 25.86 6.00 13.73
N VAL A 396 26.19 7.29 13.83
CA VAL A 396 26.00 8.05 15.07
C VAL A 396 24.53 8.44 15.13
N GLN A 397 23.85 7.93 16.17
CA GLN A 397 22.49 8.34 16.46
C GLN A 397 22.49 9.78 16.96
N PRO A 398 21.70 10.68 16.35
CA PRO A 398 21.55 12.04 16.87
C PRO A 398 20.96 11.99 18.29
N GLU A 399 21.39 12.91 19.15
CA GLU A 399 20.78 13.07 20.47
C GLU A 399 19.35 13.61 20.30
N GLU A 400 18.36 12.86 20.76
CA GLU A 400 16.96 13.15 20.47
C GLU A 400 16.19 13.69 21.68
N LYS A 401 15.40 14.73 21.42
CA LYS A 401 14.45 15.28 22.39
C LYS A 401 13.19 14.42 22.42
N PRO A 402 12.56 14.23 23.60
CA PRO A 402 11.26 13.58 23.69
C PRO A 402 10.25 14.24 22.74
N LEU A 403 9.60 13.42 21.90
CA LEU A 403 8.56 13.90 21.00
C LEU A 403 7.30 14.25 21.79
N VAL A 404 6.69 15.40 21.48
CA VAL A 404 5.38 15.80 22.03
C VAL A 404 4.34 14.70 21.82
N ARG A 405 4.42 14.00 20.69
CA ARG A 405 3.56 12.85 20.34
C ARG A 405 3.57 11.78 21.44
N SER A 406 4.73 11.39 21.92
CA SER A 406 4.87 10.32 22.92
C SER A 406 4.19 10.67 24.25
N GLY A 407 4.15 11.96 24.61
CA GLY A 407 3.39 12.44 25.77
C GLY A 407 1.88 12.30 25.61
N LEU A 408 1.36 12.46 24.38
CA LEU A 408 -0.05 12.24 24.06
C LEU A 408 -0.39 10.74 24.03
N GLU A 409 0.51 9.94 23.44
CA GLU A 409 0.37 8.48 23.33
C GLU A 409 0.35 7.76 24.69
N ALA A 410 0.83 8.41 25.74
CA ALA A 410 0.73 7.93 27.12
C ALA A 410 -0.72 7.89 27.65
N PHE A 411 -1.61 8.72 27.11
CA PHE A 411 -3.04 8.71 27.45
C PHE A 411 -3.86 7.68 26.66
N HIS A 412 -3.26 7.02 25.64
CA HIS A 412 -3.97 6.04 24.83
C HIS A 412 -4.28 4.79 25.66
N GLY A 413 -5.55 4.37 25.67
CA GLY A 413 -6.02 3.19 26.42
C GLY A 413 -6.29 3.44 27.90
N THR A 414 -6.20 4.68 28.37
CA THR A 414 -6.44 5.03 29.78
C THR A 414 -7.31 6.28 29.91
N GLN A 415 -8.09 6.35 30.99
CA GLN A 415 -8.80 7.56 31.39
C GLN A 415 -7.93 8.34 32.37
N ASP A 416 -7.61 9.59 32.05
CA ASP A 416 -6.81 10.49 32.89
C ASP A 416 -7.41 11.90 32.87
N PRO A 417 -7.72 12.50 34.03
CA PRO A 417 -8.24 13.87 34.10
C PRO A 417 -7.38 14.94 33.41
N LYS A 418 -6.07 14.71 33.24
CA LYS A 418 -5.13 15.62 32.55
C LYS A 418 -5.13 15.46 31.04
N ALA A 419 -5.67 14.37 30.50
CA ALA A 419 -5.59 14.05 29.09
C ALA A 419 -6.26 15.12 28.21
N VAL A 420 -7.43 15.62 28.60
CA VAL A 420 -8.15 16.65 27.84
C VAL A 420 -7.34 17.94 27.77
N GLU A 421 -6.76 18.39 28.89
CA GLU A 421 -5.93 19.60 28.94
C GLU A 421 -4.65 19.44 28.12
N ALA A 422 -3.99 18.29 28.21
CA ALA A 422 -2.77 17.98 27.48
C ALA A 422 -3.01 17.86 25.96
N ALA A 423 -4.12 17.24 25.54
CA ALA A 423 -4.41 16.99 24.13
C ALA A 423 -4.91 18.24 23.39
N TRP A 424 -5.72 19.08 24.04
CA TRP A 424 -6.44 20.18 23.37
C TRP A 424 -5.56 21.13 22.53
N PRO A 425 -4.39 21.61 23.02
CA PRO A 425 -3.53 22.51 22.27
C PRO A 425 -3.02 21.91 20.95
N HIS A 426 -2.97 20.58 20.86
CA HIS A 426 -2.45 19.87 19.70
C HIS A 426 -3.51 19.53 18.66
N LEU A 427 -4.80 19.72 18.95
CA LEU A 427 -5.90 19.52 17.98
C LEU A 427 -5.82 20.51 16.80
N ALA A 428 -5.22 21.70 16.98
CA ALA A 428 -5.01 22.69 15.92
C ALA A 428 -3.65 22.57 15.20
N SER A 429 -2.80 21.60 15.57
CA SER A 429 -1.44 21.48 15.03
C SER A 429 -1.46 21.41 13.49
N SER A 430 -0.44 21.91 12.79
CA SER A 430 -0.28 21.65 11.35
C SER A 430 0.21 20.22 11.06
N ASP A 431 0.81 19.59 12.07
CA ASP A 431 1.29 18.22 12.03
C ASP A 431 0.16 17.22 12.27
N ARG A 432 -0.13 16.42 11.23
CA ARG A 432 -1.20 15.44 11.23
C ARG A 432 -0.98 14.32 12.25
N SER A 433 0.25 13.85 12.44
CA SER A 433 0.56 12.76 13.37
C SER A 433 0.32 13.20 14.82
N LEU A 434 0.67 14.45 15.14
CA LEU A 434 0.37 15.06 16.44
C LEU A 434 -1.13 15.28 16.65
N ARG A 435 -1.83 15.82 15.65
CA ARG A 435 -3.30 15.97 15.73
C ARG A 435 -4.00 14.63 15.95
N PHE A 436 -3.57 13.58 15.24
CA PHE A 436 -4.13 12.24 15.38
C PHE A 436 -3.91 11.68 16.80
N ALA A 437 -2.69 11.77 17.35
CA ALA A 437 -2.42 11.35 18.73
C ALA A 437 -3.27 12.13 19.75
N ALA A 438 -3.41 13.44 19.59
CA ALA A 438 -4.27 14.25 20.44
C ALA A 438 -5.74 13.83 20.36
N ARG A 439 -6.24 13.53 19.14
CA ARG A 439 -7.60 13.02 18.93
C ARG A 439 -7.82 11.68 19.64
N ILE A 440 -6.89 10.74 19.51
CA ILE A 440 -7.01 9.43 20.16
C ILE A 440 -6.97 9.58 21.69
N ALA A 441 -6.06 10.40 22.24
CA ALA A 441 -6.04 10.70 23.67
C ALA A 441 -7.40 11.23 24.17
N LEU A 442 -8.06 12.08 23.37
CA LEU A 442 -9.40 12.62 23.65
C LEU A 442 -10.51 11.57 23.57
N GLU A 443 -10.49 10.71 22.54
CA GLU A 443 -11.46 9.61 22.33
C GLU A 443 -11.44 8.56 23.45
N HIS A 444 -10.33 8.44 24.19
CA HIS A 444 -10.26 7.58 25.40
C HIS A 444 -10.89 8.22 26.64
N GLN A 445 -11.20 9.52 26.63
CA GLN A 445 -11.78 10.22 27.78
C GLN A 445 -13.31 10.22 27.74
N PRO A 446 -13.99 10.20 28.90
CA PRO A 446 -15.45 10.29 28.94
C PRO A 446 -15.95 11.57 28.24
N ILE A 447 -16.85 11.42 27.26
CA ILE A 447 -17.37 12.51 26.44
C ILE A 447 -17.89 13.69 27.27
N ALA A 448 -18.53 13.41 28.40
CA ALA A 448 -19.06 14.43 29.30
C ALA A 448 -18.01 15.44 29.79
N THR A 449 -16.73 15.07 29.79
CA THR A 449 -15.62 15.95 30.25
C THR A 449 -15.18 16.97 29.21
N TRP A 450 -15.53 16.79 27.93
CA TRP A 450 -14.98 17.61 26.84
C TRP A 450 -15.97 17.95 25.70
N LYS A 451 -17.16 17.35 25.67
CA LYS A 451 -18.21 17.60 24.67
C LYS A 451 -18.51 19.09 24.48
N ASP A 452 -18.79 19.80 25.57
CA ASP A 452 -19.19 21.22 25.50
C ASP A 452 -18.02 22.08 24.99
N LYS A 453 -16.78 21.69 25.32
CA LYS A 453 -15.56 22.31 24.79
C LYS A 453 -15.42 22.08 23.29
N ALA A 454 -15.71 20.88 22.80
CA ALA A 454 -15.68 20.57 21.36
C ALA A 454 -16.73 21.36 20.57
N LEU A 455 -17.97 21.42 21.08
CA LEU A 455 -19.08 22.15 20.44
C LEU A 455 -18.89 23.68 20.45
N GLY A 456 -18.11 24.19 21.41
CA GLY A 456 -17.79 25.61 21.56
C GLY A 456 -16.43 26.03 20.99
N GLU A 457 -15.66 25.12 20.38
CA GLU A 457 -14.32 25.45 19.89
C GLU A 457 -14.38 26.45 18.73
N SER A 458 -13.52 27.46 18.79
CA SER A 458 -13.51 28.60 17.85
C SER A 458 -12.38 28.52 16.84
N ASN A 459 -11.28 27.83 17.15
CA ASN A 459 -10.23 27.56 16.18
C ASN A 459 -10.75 26.52 15.17
N PRO A 460 -10.85 26.83 13.87
CA PRO A 460 -11.46 25.93 12.89
C PRO A 460 -10.83 24.53 12.85
N ARG A 461 -9.50 24.42 12.90
CA ARG A 461 -8.82 23.12 12.82
C ARG A 461 -8.97 22.29 14.11
N ALA A 462 -8.90 22.94 15.27
CA ALA A 462 -9.19 22.26 16.53
C ALA A 462 -10.65 21.80 16.58
N ALA A 463 -11.60 22.64 16.12
CA ALA A 463 -13.01 22.30 16.07
C ALA A 463 -13.26 21.07 15.20
N LEU A 464 -12.70 21.01 13.98
CA LEU A 464 -12.79 19.84 13.11
C LEU A 464 -12.30 18.56 13.81
N THR A 465 -11.09 18.60 14.38
CA THR A 465 -10.50 17.43 15.04
C THR A 465 -11.31 17.00 16.28
N ALA A 466 -11.82 17.94 17.06
CA ALA A 466 -12.63 17.68 18.25
C ALA A 466 -14.04 17.16 17.90
N LEU A 467 -14.69 17.71 16.85
CA LEU A 467 -16.01 17.28 16.39
C LEU A 467 -15.93 15.90 15.73
N MET A 468 -14.85 15.59 15.01
CA MET A 468 -14.54 14.23 14.56
C MET A 468 -14.48 13.24 15.71
N ALA A 469 -13.70 13.55 16.76
CA ALA A 469 -13.61 12.72 17.96
C ALA A 469 -14.99 12.53 18.60
N LEU A 470 -15.80 13.58 18.67
CA LEU A 470 -17.13 13.55 19.26
C LEU A 470 -18.08 12.67 18.47
N ALA A 471 -18.10 12.80 17.14
CA ALA A 471 -18.93 11.99 16.25
C ALA A 471 -18.58 10.50 16.37
N ARG A 472 -17.28 10.17 16.39
CA ARG A 472 -16.79 8.79 16.52
C ARG A 472 -17.08 8.19 17.90
N SER A 473 -16.94 8.99 18.96
CA SER A 473 -17.16 8.56 20.34
C SER A 473 -18.65 8.52 20.73
N SER A 474 -19.54 9.13 19.94
CA SER A 474 -20.96 9.35 20.28
C SER A 474 -21.76 8.11 20.68
N GLY A 475 -21.29 6.90 20.37
CA GLY A 475 -22.04 5.66 20.61
C GLY A 475 -23.36 5.59 19.83
N GLY A 476 -23.52 6.41 18.80
CA GLY A 476 -24.76 6.54 18.02
C GLY A 476 -25.83 7.42 18.67
N ASP A 477 -25.48 8.25 19.67
CA ASP A 477 -26.42 9.17 20.29
C ASP A 477 -26.93 10.23 19.30
N LYS A 478 -28.18 10.06 18.84
CA LYS A 478 -28.85 10.97 17.92
C LYS A 478 -28.95 12.40 18.45
N ALA A 479 -29.00 12.59 19.77
CA ALA A 479 -29.13 13.92 20.37
C ALA A 479 -27.89 14.80 20.13
N LEU A 480 -26.73 14.20 19.85
CA LEU A 480 -25.50 14.93 19.53
C LEU A 480 -25.43 15.40 18.08
N GLN A 481 -26.26 14.88 17.18
CA GLN A 481 -26.16 15.19 15.77
C GLN A 481 -26.41 16.68 15.49
N GLN A 482 -27.53 17.23 15.96
CA GLN A 482 -27.86 18.63 15.70
C GLN A 482 -26.82 19.60 16.29
N PRO A 483 -26.34 19.42 17.54
CA PRO A 483 -25.23 20.21 18.07
C PRO A 483 -23.96 20.15 17.22
N ILE A 484 -23.57 18.96 16.75
CA ILE A 484 -22.37 18.80 15.91
C ILE A 484 -22.56 19.52 14.56
N LEU A 485 -23.69 19.30 13.87
CA LEU A 485 -23.99 19.96 12.60
C LEU A 485 -24.03 21.48 12.75
N ALA A 486 -24.59 21.99 13.85
CA ALA A 486 -24.60 23.42 14.15
C ALA A 486 -23.19 23.98 14.40
N ALA A 487 -22.29 23.21 15.02
CA ALA A 487 -20.89 23.61 15.19
C ALA A 487 -20.13 23.60 13.85
N LEU A 488 -20.30 22.57 13.02
CA LEU A 488 -19.68 22.48 11.69
C LEU A 488 -20.12 23.64 10.78
N ASN A 489 -21.40 24.02 10.80
CA ASN A 489 -21.94 25.13 9.99
C ASN A 489 -21.38 26.52 10.37
N LYS A 490 -20.73 26.67 11.54
CA LYS A 490 -20.06 27.92 11.94
C LYS A 490 -18.69 28.08 11.29
N ILE A 491 -18.11 26.99 10.78
CA ILE A 491 -16.77 27.00 10.18
C ILE A 491 -16.86 27.55 8.77
N ASP A 492 -16.15 28.66 8.50
CA ASP A 492 -16.11 29.25 7.16
C ASP A 492 -15.27 28.39 6.21
N PHE A 493 -15.96 27.67 5.31
CA PHE A 493 -15.34 26.83 4.28
C PHE A 493 -14.34 27.59 3.40
N LYS A 494 -14.58 28.89 3.12
CA LYS A 494 -13.69 29.69 2.26
C LYS A 494 -12.35 29.97 2.94
N ALA A 495 -12.35 30.11 4.26
CA ALA A 495 -11.15 30.30 5.07
C ALA A 495 -10.32 29.00 5.22
N LEU A 496 -10.97 27.83 5.12
CA LEU A 496 -10.28 26.54 5.14
C LEU A 496 -9.46 26.32 3.85
N LYS A 497 -8.37 25.55 3.97
CA LYS A 497 -7.49 25.15 2.86
C LYS A 497 -7.11 23.68 2.96
N GLY A 498 -6.79 23.06 1.82
CA GLY A 498 -6.28 21.69 1.74
C GLY A 498 -7.15 20.66 2.50
N LEU A 499 -6.50 19.80 3.29
CA LEU A 499 -7.15 18.72 4.03
C LEU A 499 -8.16 19.18 5.08
N ASP A 500 -8.14 20.44 5.54
CA ASP A 500 -9.16 20.93 6.47
C ASP A 500 -10.55 20.96 5.81
N ARG A 501 -10.62 21.27 4.50
CA ARG A 501 -11.88 21.20 3.75
C ARG A 501 -12.39 19.77 3.62
N VAL A 502 -11.48 18.82 3.37
CA VAL A 502 -11.81 17.38 3.32
C VAL A 502 -12.32 16.92 4.69
N THR A 503 -11.67 17.36 5.77
CA THR A 503 -12.04 17.01 7.15
C THR A 503 -13.44 17.54 7.49
N LEU A 504 -13.77 18.78 7.12
CA LEU A 504 -15.11 19.33 7.30
C LEU A 504 -16.19 18.46 6.63
N ILE A 505 -15.97 18.05 5.37
CA ILE A 505 -16.92 17.17 4.67
C ILE A 505 -16.96 15.78 5.32
N ARG A 506 -15.82 15.25 5.75
CA ARG A 506 -15.73 13.97 6.47
C ARG A 506 -16.50 14.01 7.79
N ASP A 507 -16.49 15.12 8.53
CA ASP A 507 -17.22 15.26 9.79
C ASP A 507 -18.74 15.27 9.58
N TYR A 508 -19.22 15.88 8.49
CA TYR A 508 -20.63 15.72 8.08
C TYR A 508 -20.95 14.26 7.78
N MET A 509 -20.10 13.55 7.02
CA MET A 509 -20.30 12.13 6.73
C MET A 509 -20.37 11.30 8.02
N LEU A 510 -19.43 11.50 8.96
CA LEU A 510 -19.42 10.81 10.25
C LEU A 510 -20.67 11.10 11.07
N ALA A 511 -21.17 12.34 11.05
CA ALA A 511 -22.40 12.69 11.74
C ALA A 511 -23.61 11.92 11.19
N PHE A 512 -23.63 11.60 9.89
CA PHE A 512 -24.69 10.81 9.28
C PHE A 512 -24.49 9.30 9.46
N THR A 513 -23.26 8.79 9.32
CA THR A 513 -23.00 7.34 9.44
C THR A 513 -23.09 6.85 10.87
N ARG A 514 -22.74 7.69 11.86
CA ARG A 514 -22.76 7.32 13.27
C ARG A 514 -24.09 7.61 13.95
N MET A 515 -24.73 8.74 13.63
CA MET A 515 -25.97 9.18 14.28
C MET A 515 -27.18 9.11 13.34
N GLY A 516 -27.07 8.43 12.20
CA GLY A 516 -28.17 8.21 11.25
C GLY A 516 -28.57 9.45 10.43
N GLU A 517 -29.56 9.28 9.56
CA GLU A 517 -29.98 10.29 8.61
C GLU A 517 -30.56 11.56 9.27
N PRO A 518 -30.22 12.79 8.81
CA PRO A 518 -30.83 14.02 9.31
C PRO A 518 -32.32 14.12 8.95
N ASP A 519 -33.08 14.89 9.73
CA ASP A 519 -34.47 15.22 9.39
C ASP A 519 -34.56 16.08 8.12
N ALA A 520 -35.76 16.17 7.54
CA ALA A 520 -35.99 16.85 6.27
C ALA A 520 -35.61 18.34 6.28
N ALA A 521 -35.92 19.06 7.37
CA ALA A 521 -35.60 20.48 7.49
C ALA A 521 -34.08 20.70 7.56
N THR A 522 -33.37 19.83 8.28
CA THR A 522 -31.91 19.86 8.38
C THR A 522 -31.27 19.54 7.04
N LYS A 523 -31.78 18.55 6.29
CA LYS A 523 -31.30 18.26 4.94
C LYS A 523 -31.44 19.46 4.02
N GLU A 524 -32.60 20.11 4.00
CA GLU A 524 -32.82 21.30 3.18
C GLU A 524 -31.84 22.43 3.52
N ALA A 525 -31.62 22.69 4.81
CA ALA A 525 -30.65 23.68 5.28
C ALA A 525 -29.21 23.33 4.87
N LEU A 526 -28.80 22.07 5.02
CA LEU A 526 -27.48 21.59 4.63
C LEU A 526 -27.26 21.64 3.11
N VAL A 527 -28.27 21.27 2.30
CA VAL A 527 -28.20 21.39 0.83
C VAL A 527 -28.01 22.84 0.43
N LYS A 528 -28.75 23.77 1.02
CA LYS A 528 -28.59 25.21 0.76
C LYS A 528 -27.19 25.72 1.12
N HIS A 529 -26.57 25.16 2.15
CA HIS A 529 -25.23 25.52 2.59
C HIS A 529 -24.12 24.90 1.73
N LEU A 530 -24.22 23.61 1.43
CA LEU A 530 -23.15 22.81 0.81
C LEU A 530 -23.22 22.78 -0.73
N SER A 531 -24.41 22.81 -1.34
CA SER A 531 -24.56 22.70 -2.80
C SER A 531 -23.86 23.82 -3.59
N PRO A 532 -23.81 25.08 -3.12
CA PRO A 532 -23.06 26.14 -3.80
C PRO A 532 -21.54 25.93 -3.81
N LEU A 533 -21.01 25.03 -2.98
CA LEU A 533 -19.59 24.73 -2.92
C LEU A 533 -19.14 23.78 -4.04
N PHE A 534 -20.07 23.07 -4.68
CA PHE A 534 -19.78 22.08 -5.74
C PHE A 534 -20.02 22.64 -7.15
N PRO A 535 -19.12 22.38 -8.13
CA PRO A 535 -17.81 21.76 -7.96
C PRO A 535 -16.75 22.75 -7.47
N THR A 536 -15.78 22.23 -6.74
CA THR A 536 -14.53 22.91 -6.35
C THR A 536 -13.43 22.65 -7.39
N ASN A 537 -12.26 23.28 -7.21
CA ASN A 537 -11.05 23.02 -8.01
C ASN A 537 -10.26 21.78 -7.53
N ASP A 538 -10.75 21.05 -6.53
CA ASP A 538 -10.12 19.86 -5.97
C ASP A 538 -10.99 18.62 -6.29
N PRO A 539 -10.56 17.74 -7.20
CA PRO A 539 -11.30 16.52 -7.56
C PRO A 539 -11.60 15.60 -6.37
N ALA A 540 -10.67 15.48 -5.42
CA ALA A 540 -10.83 14.61 -4.27
C ALA A 540 -11.91 15.14 -3.32
N LEU A 541 -11.96 16.46 -3.13
CA LEU A 541 -13.02 17.14 -2.38
C LEU A 541 -14.36 17.08 -3.10
N ASN A 542 -14.36 17.19 -4.44
CA ASN A 542 -15.57 17.08 -5.25
C ASN A 542 -16.24 15.72 -5.09
N ARG A 543 -15.47 14.63 -5.08
CA ARG A 543 -16.00 13.29 -4.79
C ARG A 543 -16.71 13.26 -3.43
N ASP A 544 -16.04 13.68 -2.36
CA ASP A 544 -16.60 13.57 -1.00
C ASP A 544 -17.83 14.48 -0.83
N LEU A 545 -17.80 15.69 -1.41
CA LEU A 545 -18.92 16.63 -1.39
C LEU A 545 -20.11 16.15 -2.24
N CYS A 546 -19.85 15.55 -3.41
CA CYS A 546 -20.88 14.92 -4.24
C CYS A 546 -21.57 13.77 -3.48
N GLU A 547 -20.78 12.94 -2.78
CA GLU A 547 -21.31 11.84 -1.96
C GLU A 547 -22.27 12.36 -0.88
N VAL A 548 -21.90 13.44 -0.18
CA VAL A 548 -22.76 14.09 0.81
C VAL A 548 -24.02 14.71 0.18
N LEU A 549 -23.89 15.43 -0.94
CA LEU A 549 -25.03 16.12 -1.59
C LEU A 549 -26.05 15.13 -2.16
N VAL A 550 -25.60 14.02 -2.74
CA VAL A 550 -26.50 12.94 -3.18
C VAL A 550 -27.18 12.29 -1.98
N TYR A 551 -26.49 12.13 -0.85
CA TYR A 551 -27.06 11.54 0.37
C TYR A 551 -28.14 12.44 0.98
N LEU A 552 -27.91 13.76 0.97
CA LEU A 552 -28.88 14.75 1.44
C LEU A 552 -30.07 14.93 0.48
N GLY A 553 -29.97 14.43 -0.76
CA GLY A 553 -31.04 14.50 -1.75
C GLY A 553 -31.09 15.82 -2.52
N ASP A 554 -29.95 16.49 -2.74
CA ASP A 554 -29.87 17.70 -3.57
C ASP A 554 -30.36 17.40 -5.01
N SER A 555 -31.45 18.02 -5.43
CA SER A 555 -32.02 17.81 -6.77
C SER A 555 -31.20 18.47 -7.90
N SER A 556 -30.30 19.40 -7.57
CA SER A 556 -29.44 20.09 -8.54
C SER A 556 -28.12 19.35 -8.81
N ILE A 557 -27.75 18.37 -7.97
CA ILE A 557 -26.43 17.74 -8.02
C ILE A 557 -26.17 17.00 -9.33
N VAL A 558 -27.20 16.34 -9.88
CA VAL A 558 -27.08 15.54 -11.11
C VAL A 558 -26.63 16.43 -12.27
N ALA A 559 -27.26 17.60 -12.45
CA ALA A 559 -26.89 18.53 -13.52
C ALA A 559 -25.47 19.10 -13.39
N LYS A 560 -24.90 19.12 -12.18
CA LYS A 560 -23.52 19.58 -11.93
C LYS A 560 -22.49 18.45 -12.06
N ALA A 561 -22.82 17.25 -11.60
CA ALA A 561 -21.88 16.14 -11.48
C ALA A 561 -21.85 15.22 -12.71
N GLU A 562 -22.96 15.06 -13.43
CA GLU A 562 -23.01 14.24 -14.65
C GLU A 562 -22.01 14.74 -15.72
N PRO A 563 -21.86 16.05 -15.98
CA PRO A 563 -20.85 16.53 -16.92
C PRO A 563 -19.41 16.15 -16.53
N LEU A 564 -19.15 15.93 -15.23
CA LEU A 564 -17.83 15.50 -14.74
C LEU A 564 -17.59 14.00 -14.98
N VAL A 565 -18.64 13.16 -14.99
CA VAL A 565 -18.54 11.75 -15.42
C VAL A 565 -17.96 11.65 -16.83
N ASN A 566 -18.30 12.60 -17.70
CA ASN A 566 -17.83 12.62 -19.08
C ASN A 566 -16.58 13.50 -19.29
N GLY A 567 -16.39 14.52 -18.47
CA GLY A 567 -15.37 15.56 -18.65
C GLY A 567 -14.09 15.37 -17.86
N SER A 568 -14.08 14.50 -16.83
CA SER A 568 -12.89 14.31 -15.99
C SER A 568 -11.77 13.55 -16.70
N PRO A 569 -10.50 13.89 -16.45
CA PRO A 569 -9.35 13.36 -17.20
C PRO A 569 -8.97 11.93 -16.81
N THR A 570 -9.39 11.42 -15.66
CA THR A 570 -9.04 10.06 -15.22
C THR A 570 -10.29 9.18 -15.16
N GLN A 571 -10.14 7.90 -15.49
CA GLN A 571 -11.26 6.95 -15.37
C GLN A 571 -11.70 6.82 -13.90
N GLU A 572 -10.77 6.93 -12.95
CA GLU A 572 -11.05 6.87 -11.52
C GLU A 572 -11.99 8.01 -11.11
N GLU A 573 -11.69 9.25 -11.51
CA GLU A 573 -12.55 10.38 -11.20
C GLU A 573 -13.96 10.21 -11.82
N GLN A 574 -14.02 9.75 -13.08
CA GLN A 574 -15.29 9.44 -13.73
C GLN A 574 -16.08 8.34 -13.01
N ILE A 575 -15.41 7.27 -12.57
CA ILE A 575 -15.99 6.17 -11.79
C ILE A 575 -16.48 6.67 -10.43
N ASP A 576 -15.77 7.60 -9.78
CA ASP A 576 -16.18 8.18 -8.51
C ASP A 576 -17.51 8.94 -8.65
N TYR A 577 -17.68 9.77 -9.68
CA TYR A 577 -18.98 10.42 -9.93
C TYR A 577 -20.05 9.41 -10.35
N ALA A 578 -19.71 8.46 -11.22
CA ALA A 578 -20.69 7.51 -11.71
C ALA A 578 -21.22 6.61 -10.60
N ARG A 579 -20.33 6.09 -9.74
CA ARG A 579 -20.73 5.30 -8.59
C ARG A 579 -21.61 6.14 -7.65
N ILE A 580 -21.31 7.40 -7.39
CA ILE A 580 -22.09 8.23 -6.46
C ILE A 580 -23.49 8.52 -7.05
N LEU A 581 -23.55 8.95 -8.32
CA LEU A 581 -24.79 9.32 -9.01
C LEU A 581 -25.78 8.15 -9.16
N ARG A 582 -25.33 6.89 -9.07
CA ARG A 582 -26.23 5.73 -9.07
C ARG A 582 -27.29 5.78 -7.97
N PHE A 583 -27.06 6.52 -6.89
CA PHE A 583 -27.99 6.70 -5.77
C PHE A 583 -28.81 8.00 -5.84
N ALA A 584 -28.58 8.87 -6.83
CA ALA A 584 -29.36 10.09 -7.00
C ALA A 584 -30.79 9.74 -7.41
N LYS A 585 -31.76 10.10 -6.56
CA LYS A 585 -33.19 9.82 -6.75
C LYS A 585 -33.94 10.95 -7.47
N ALA A 586 -33.33 12.11 -7.62
CA ALA A 586 -33.93 13.30 -8.22
C ALA A 586 -32.90 14.05 -9.07
N GLY A 587 -33.36 14.95 -9.94
CA GLY A 587 -32.50 15.78 -10.79
C GLY A 587 -32.14 15.20 -12.15
N TRP A 588 -32.59 13.97 -12.46
CA TRP A 588 -32.38 13.37 -13.77
C TRP A 588 -33.31 13.96 -14.83
N THR A 589 -32.74 14.38 -15.96
CA THR A 589 -33.47 14.57 -17.21
C THR A 589 -33.19 13.39 -18.15
N LYS A 590 -33.98 13.26 -19.22
CA LYS A 590 -33.76 12.23 -20.24
C LYS A 590 -32.34 12.31 -20.81
N GLU A 591 -31.87 13.52 -21.09
CA GLU A 591 -30.56 13.80 -21.70
C GLU A 591 -29.43 13.42 -20.74
N LEU A 592 -29.48 13.88 -19.48
CA LEU A 592 -28.48 13.54 -18.47
C LEU A 592 -28.44 12.03 -18.20
N ARG A 593 -29.60 11.36 -18.20
CA ARG A 593 -29.67 9.90 -18.03
C ARG A 593 -29.06 9.19 -19.24
N ALA A 594 -29.32 9.65 -20.46
CA ALA A 594 -28.73 9.11 -21.68
C ALA A 594 -27.20 9.27 -21.67
N ASP A 595 -26.68 10.46 -21.32
CA ASP A 595 -25.24 10.73 -21.27
C ASP A 595 -24.53 9.88 -20.20
N TYR A 596 -25.16 9.72 -19.03
CA TYR A 596 -24.70 8.82 -17.99
C TYR A 596 -24.65 7.35 -18.45
N PHE A 597 -25.64 6.86 -19.20
CA PHE A 597 -25.61 5.49 -19.71
C PHE A 597 -24.66 5.29 -20.91
N ASN A 598 -24.47 6.32 -21.73
CA ASN A 598 -23.47 6.34 -22.79
C ASN A 598 -22.04 6.21 -22.23
N TRP A 599 -21.79 6.75 -21.03
CA TRP A 599 -20.50 6.57 -20.35
C TRP A 599 -20.14 5.09 -20.16
N PHE A 600 -21.09 4.20 -19.83
CA PHE A 600 -20.79 2.77 -19.69
C PHE A 600 -20.33 2.11 -20.99
N LEU A 601 -20.77 2.60 -22.15
CA LEU A 601 -20.29 2.12 -23.46
C LEU A 601 -18.81 2.46 -23.65
N ARG A 602 -18.38 3.62 -23.15
CA ARG A 602 -16.96 4.01 -23.15
C ARG A 602 -16.18 3.27 -22.07
N ALA A 603 -16.74 3.17 -20.86
CA ALA A 603 -16.11 2.51 -19.72
C ALA A 603 -15.86 1.01 -19.95
N ALA A 604 -16.60 0.38 -20.87
CA ALA A 604 -16.32 -0.97 -21.33
C ALA A 604 -14.92 -1.14 -21.97
N ASN A 605 -14.29 -0.05 -22.44
CA ASN A 605 -12.93 -0.06 -22.98
C ASN A 605 -11.87 0.41 -21.95
N TYR A 606 -12.28 0.78 -20.73
CA TYR A 606 -11.34 1.13 -19.66
C TYR A 606 -10.59 -0.09 -19.15
N LYS A 607 -9.50 0.17 -18.44
CA LYS A 607 -8.56 -0.85 -18.00
C LYS A 607 -8.44 -0.84 -16.49
N GLY A 608 -8.37 -2.02 -15.90
CA GLY A 608 -8.18 -2.15 -14.47
C GLY A 608 -7.99 -3.60 -14.05
N GLY A 609 -7.91 -3.76 -12.73
CA GLY A 609 -7.76 -4.99 -11.97
C GLY A 609 -8.77 -6.07 -12.35
N ALA A 610 -8.53 -7.31 -11.91
CA ALA A 610 -9.44 -8.44 -12.16
C ALA A 610 -10.90 -8.21 -11.71
N SER A 611 -11.16 -7.27 -10.79
CA SER A 611 -12.51 -6.92 -10.33
C SER A 611 -13.18 -5.79 -11.14
N PHE A 612 -12.48 -5.16 -12.09
CA PHE A 612 -12.92 -3.94 -12.78
C PHE A 612 -14.29 -4.11 -13.44
N ASP A 613 -14.45 -5.17 -14.23
CA ASP A 613 -15.68 -5.48 -14.96
C ASP A 613 -16.89 -5.66 -14.03
N LEU A 614 -16.68 -6.34 -12.90
CA LEU A 614 -17.73 -6.54 -11.89
C LEU A 614 -18.15 -5.22 -11.25
N PHE A 615 -17.21 -4.35 -10.89
CA PHE A 615 -17.54 -3.06 -10.29
C PHE A 615 -18.35 -2.17 -11.24
N ILE A 616 -17.90 -2.04 -12.50
CA ILE A 616 -18.61 -1.24 -13.50
C ILE A 616 -19.99 -1.85 -13.79
N GLY A 617 -20.07 -3.18 -13.92
CA GLY A 617 -21.33 -3.90 -14.10
C GLY A 617 -22.30 -3.70 -12.95
N GLU A 618 -21.83 -3.76 -11.70
CA GLU A 618 -22.65 -3.55 -10.51
C GLU A 618 -23.14 -2.09 -10.42
N ILE A 619 -22.29 -1.10 -10.72
CA ILE A 619 -22.70 0.31 -10.80
C ILE A 619 -23.81 0.48 -11.84
N LYS A 620 -23.68 -0.13 -13.02
CA LYS A 620 -24.71 -0.09 -14.08
C LYS A 620 -26.02 -0.71 -13.60
N THR A 621 -25.96 -1.91 -13.03
CA THR A 621 -27.13 -2.63 -12.52
C THR A 621 -27.84 -1.85 -11.41
N ASN A 622 -27.08 -1.29 -10.46
CA ASN A 622 -27.62 -0.42 -9.40
C ASN A 622 -28.32 0.80 -10.00
N ALA A 623 -27.71 1.47 -10.97
CA ALA A 623 -28.33 2.63 -11.62
C ALA A 623 -29.61 2.27 -12.38
N LEU A 624 -29.65 1.13 -13.07
CA LEU A 624 -30.86 0.64 -13.74
C LEU A 624 -31.99 0.33 -12.76
N SER A 625 -31.66 -0.13 -11.55
CA SER A 625 -32.65 -0.46 -10.51
C SER A 625 -33.34 0.77 -9.92
N THR A 626 -32.78 1.98 -10.11
CA THR A 626 -33.40 3.24 -9.65
C THR A 626 -34.28 3.89 -10.70
N MET A 627 -34.38 3.33 -11.91
CA MET A 627 -35.17 3.88 -13.01
C MET A 627 -36.58 3.29 -13.07
N SER A 628 -37.56 4.11 -13.45
CA SER A 628 -38.88 3.63 -13.86
C SER A 628 -38.85 2.97 -15.23
N GLU A 629 -39.87 2.17 -15.57
CA GLU A 629 -39.97 1.53 -16.89
C GLU A 629 -40.12 2.57 -18.01
N GLU A 630 -40.79 3.69 -17.75
CA GLU A 630 -40.94 4.81 -18.68
C GLU A 630 -39.59 5.47 -18.97
N GLU A 631 -38.77 5.71 -17.94
CA GLU A 631 -37.42 6.25 -18.11
C GLU A 631 -36.53 5.30 -18.92
N LYS A 632 -36.62 3.98 -18.66
CA LYS A 632 -35.87 2.98 -19.43
C LYS A 632 -36.28 2.97 -20.89
N LEU A 633 -37.59 3.04 -21.16
CA LEU A 633 -38.12 3.10 -22.53
C LEU A 633 -37.66 4.37 -23.26
N ALA A 634 -37.59 5.50 -22.56
CA ALA A 634 -37.18 6.78 -23.14
C ALA A 634 -35.75 6.81 -23.67
N ILE A 635 -34.84 5.99 -23.11
CA ILE A 635 -33.43 5.87 -23.53
C ILE A 635 -33.07 4.46 -24.01
N LYS A 636 -34.05 3.68 -24.47
CA LYS A 636 -33.88 2.27 -24.88
C LYS A 636 -32.74 2.08 -25.87
N ASP A 637 -32.60 2.98 -26.85
CA ASP A 637 -31.54 2.90 -27.86
C ASP A 637 -30.13 3.00 -27.24
N VAL A 638 -29.97 3.77 -26.16
CA VAL A 638 -28.71 3.87 -25.40
C VAL A 638 -28.47 2.61 -24.56
N LEU A 639 -29.53 2.05 -23.95
CA LEU A 639 -29.43 0.86 -23.12
C LEU A 639 -29.08 -0.40 -23.92
N ASP A 640 -29.62 -0.51 -25.14
CA ASP A 640 -29.40 -1.62 -26.07
C ASP A 640 -28.12 -1.47 -26.90
N ALA A 641 -27.50 -0.28 -26.90
CA ALA A 641 -26.27 -0.02 -27.61
C ALA A 641 -25.15 -0.96 -27.10
N LYS A 642 -24.37 -1.48 -28.05
CA LYS A 642 -23.21 -2.32 -27.73
C LYS A 642 -21.94 -1.47 -27.72
N PRO A 643 -21.01 -1.69 -26.79
CA PRO A 643 -19.72 -1.04 -26.82
C PRO A 643 -18.99 -1.35 -28.14
N GLU A 644 -18.49 -0.32 -28.81
CA GLU A 644 -17.51 -0.49 -29.88
C GLU A 644 -16.14 -0.77 -29.26
N ALA A 645 -15.46 -1.83 -29.70
CA ALA A 645 -14.09 -2.10 -29.29
C ALA A 645 -13.16 -1.00 -29.82
N LYS A 646 -12.64 -0.17 -28.91
CA LYS A 646 -11.70 0.92 -29.23
C LYS A 646 -10.47 0.82 -28.34
N ALA A 647 -9.34 1.31 -28.83
CA ALA A 647 -8.16 1.47 -27.99
C ALA A 647 -8.47 2.39 -26.80
N PRO A 648 -7.96 2.10 -25.59
CA PRO A 648 -8.25 2.89 -24.41
C PRO A 648 -7.83 4.35 -24.63
N THR A 649 -8.75 5.27 -24.36
CA THR A 649 -8.54 6.73 -24.47
C THR A 649 -8.76 7.34 -23.10
N PHE A 650 -7.67 7.84 -22.49
CA PHE A 650 -7.70 8.51 -21.19
C PHE A 650 -8.13 9.98 -21.31
N THR A 651 -8.41 10.47 -22.52
CA THR A 651 -8.99 11.80 -22.74
C THR A 651 -10.25 11.77 -23.58
N ALA A 652 -11.18 12.65 -23.22
CA ALA A 652 -12.37 12.93 -24.02
C ALA A 652 -12.08 13.76 -25.28
N LYS A 653 -10.92 14.44 -25.36
CA LYS A 653 -10.53 15.28 -26.52
C LYS A 653 -9.39 14.63 -27.33
N PRO A 654 -9.61 14.31 -28.62
CA PRO A 654 -8.55 13.94 -29.53
C PRO A 654 -7.60 15.13 -29.73
N MET A 655 -6.32 14.93 -29.45
CA MET A 655 -5.29 15.93 -29.74
C MET A 655 -4.78 15.72 -31.18
N GLN A 656 -4.16 16.74 -31.77
CA GLN A 656 -3.53 16.65 -33.09
C GLN A 656 -2.01 16.69 -32.94
N PHE A 657 -1.28 16.07 -33.88
CA PHE A 657 0.18 16.13 -33.91
C PHE A 657 0.66 17.58 -34.00
N VAL A 658 1.57 17.97 -33.11
CA VAL A 658 2.18 19.30 -33.07
C VAL A 658 3.60 19.23 -33.64
N LYS A 659 4.50 18.51 -32.95
CA LYS A 659 5.92 18.43 -33.32
C LYS A 659 6.63 17.27 -32.62
N ALA A 660 7.60 16.64 -33.29
CA ALA A 660 8.55 15.73 -32.64
C ALA A 660 9.62 16.53 -31.87
N TRP A 661 9.31 16.93 -30.65
CA TRP A 661 10.18 17.74 -29.79
C TRP A 661 11.50 17.05 -29.44
N THR A 662 12.59 17.83 -29.36
CA THR A 662 13.89 17.34 -28.87
C THR A 662 14.24 17.93 -27.50
N LEU A 663 15.13 17.25 -26.76
CA LEU A 663 15.59 17.73 -25.45
C LEU A 663 16.27 19.10 -25.56
N GLU A 664 17.05 19.34 -26.61
CA GLU A 664 17.75 20.62 -26.82
C GLU A 664 16.81 21.79 -27.05
N GLU A 665 15.69 21.57 -27.75
CA GLU A 665 14.69 22.60 -28.02
C GLU A 665 13.97 23.01 -26.73
N LEU A 666 13.40 22.04 -26.02
CA LEU A 666 12.62 22.28 -24.81
C LEU A 666 13.50 22.72 -23.63
N SER A 667 14.78 22.31 -23.58
CA SER A 667 15.72 22.75 -22.55
C SER A 667 15.96 24.26 -22.54
N LYS A 668 15.79 24.94 -23.68
CA LYS A 668 15.93 26.40 -23.77
C LYS A 668 14.83 27.13 -22.98
N SER A 669 13.69 26.49 -22.79
CA SER A 669 12.49 27.09 -22.21
C SER A 669 12.33 26.76 -20.72
N LEU A 670 13.09 25.79 -20.19
CA LEU A 670 13.01 25.37 -18.78
C LEU A 670 13.48 26.44 -17.78
N GLY A 671 14.49 27.24 -18.13
CA GLY A 671 15.12 28.20 -17.21
C GLY A 671 14.37 29.53 -17.02
N VAL A 672 13.34 29.79 -17.84
CA VAL A 672 12.51 31.03 -17.81
C VAL A 672 11.01 30.74 -17.89
N GLY A 673 10.62 29.57 -18.39
CA GLY A 673 9.22 29.20 -18.61
C GLY A 673 8.53 28.51 -17.43
N LEU A 674 9.23 28.19 -16.35
CA LEU A 674 8.65 27.56 -15.15
C LEU A 674 8.47 28.53 -13.96
N GLU A 675 8.96 29.77 -14.08
CA GLU A 675 8.89 30.78 -13.02
C GLU A 675 7.56 31.54 -13.06
N GLY A 676 6.57 31.05 -12.31
CA GLY A 676 5.27 31.71 -12.15
C GLY A 676 4.37 31.68 -13.40
N ASN A 677 3.13 32.11 -13.24
CA ASN A 677 2.10 32.20 -14.29
C ASN A 677 1.81 30.90 -15.06
N ARG A 678 2.20 29.73 -14.54
CA ARG A 678 1.80 28.44 -15.10
C ARG A 678 0.34 28.14 -14.75
N ASN A 679 -0.29 27.25 -15.52
CA ASN A 679 -1.68 26.88 -15.30
C ASN A 679 -1.80 25.45 -14.75
N PHE A 680 -2.11 25.34 -13.46
CA PHE A 680 -2.29 24.06 -12.76
C PHE A 680 -3.33 23.15 -13.44
N ALA A 681 -4.50 23.70 -13.78
CA ALA A 681 -5.58 22.93 -14.38
C ALA A 681 -5.19 22.44 -15.79
N ASN A 682 -4.48 23.27 -16.56
CA ASN A 682 -3.96 22.87 -17.86
C ASN A 682 -2.91 21.76 -17.71
N GLY A 683 -1.93 21.92 -16.80
CA GLY A 683 -0.90 20.92 -16.55
C GLY A 683 -1.45 19.55 -16.17
N ARG A 684 -2.46 19.51 -15.29
CA ARG A 684 -3.20 18.28 -14.97
C ARG A 684 -3.91 17.68 -16.18
N ASN A 685 -4.57 18.51 -16.99
CA ASN A 685 -5.22 18.05 -18.22
C ASN A 685 -4.21 17.49 -19.22
N MET A 686 -3.03 18.11 -19.34
CA MET A 686 -1.97 17.64 -20.24
C MET A 686 -1.36 16.33 -19.78
N PHE A 687 -1.31 16.06 -18.47
CA PHE A 687 -0.89 14.77 -17.92
C PHE A 687 -1.85 13.65 -18.35
N GLY A 688 -3.15 13.92 -18.41
CA GLY A 688 -4.14 13.02 -19.01
C GLY A 688 -4.02 12.92 -20.53
N ALA A 689 -3.87 14.05 -21.23
CA ALA A 689 -3.75 14.11 -22.69
C ALA A 689 -2.54 13.37 -23.25
N ALA A 690 -1.42 13.42 -22.54
CA ALA A 690 -0.22 12.63 -22.83
C ALA A 690 -0.35 11.16 -22.37
N THR A 691 -1.52 10.72 -21.90
CA THR A 691 -1.81 9.37 -21.40
C THR A 691 -0.96 8.94 -20.21
N CYS A 692 -0.35 9.87 -19.47
CA CYS A 692 0.51 9.53 -18.34
C CYS A 692 -0.29 8.83 -17.21
N PHE A 693 -1.55 9.23 -16.98
CA PHE A 693 -2.45 8.57 -16.02
C PHE A 693 -2.73 7.09 -16.36
N ALA A 694 -2.48 6.64 -17.58
CA ALA A 694 -2.66 5.23 -17.95
C ALA A 694 -1.73 4.31 -17.14
N CYS A 695 -0.49 4.76 -16.96
CA CYS A 695 0.56 3.97 -16.34
C CYS A 695 0.95 4.50 -14.97
N HIS A 696 0.95 5.82 -14.79
CA HIS A 696 1.52 6.48 -13.63
C HIS A 696 0.46 6.98 -12.67
N ARG A 697 0.78 6.83 -11.38
CA ARG A 697 0.02 7.45 -10.32
C ARG A 697 0.56 8.85 -10.07
N PHE A 698 -0.32 9.80 -9.78
CA PHE A 698 0.04 11.13 -9.33
C PHE A 698 -1.06 11.66 -8.39
N ASN A 699 -0.68 12.06 -7.18
CA ASN A 699 -1.56 12.51 -6.12
C ASN A 699 -2.74 11.53 -5.86
N ASN A 700 -2.44 10.22 -5.78
CA ASN A 700 -3.40 9.12 -5.64
C ASN A 700 -4.33 8.86 -6.85
N GLU A 701 -4.07 9.47 -8.01
CA GLU A 701 -4.86 9.27 -9.23
C GLU A 701 -4.05 8.59 -10.33
N GLY A 702 -4.71 7.79 -11.19
CA GLY A 702 -4.09 7.08 -12.30
C GLY A 702 -3.63 5.65 -11.98
N GLY A 703 -3.02 5.03 -13.00
CA GLY A 703 -2.54 3.65 -12.96
C GLY A 703 -1.33 3.44 -12.03
N ALA A 704 -1.11 2.21 -11.60
CA ALA A 704 0.07 1.83 -10.78
C ALA A 704 1.00 0.87 -11.53
N VAL A 705 0.95 0.92 -12.85
CA VAL A 705 1.75 0.08 -13.73
C VAL A 705 3.20 0.59 -13.76
N GLY A 706 3.36 1.91 -13.84
CA GLY A 706 4.60 2.67 -13.73
C GLY A 706 4.77 3.31 -12.33
N PRO A 707 5.86 4.06 -12.12
CA PRO A 707 6.14 4.73 -10.85
C PRO A 707 5.11 5.78 -10.50
N ASP A 708 4.86 5.93 -9.20
CA ASP A 708 4.14 7.07 -8.66
C ASP A 708 4.99 8.33 -8.84
N LEU A 709 4.47 9.27 -9.60
CA LEU A 709 5.14 10.50 -9.97
C LEU A 709 4.92 11.64 -8.97
N THR A 710 4.16 11.44 -7.88
CA THR A 710 3.86 12.49 -6.88
C THR A 710 5.11 13.08 -6.24
N SER A 711 6.16 12.28 -6.09
CA SER A 711 7.41 12.67 -5.41
C SER A 711 8.55 13.07 -6.36
N VAL A 712 8.31 13.15 -7.67
CA VAL A 712 9.38 13.36 -8.68
C VAL A 712 10.09 14.69 -8.53
N ALA A 713 9.39 15.72 -8.06
CA ALA A 713 9.90 17.08 -7.87
C ALA A 713 11.17 17.18 -7.01
N GLY A 714 11.39 16.23 -6.10
CA GLY A 714 12.57 16.18 -5.23
C GLY A 714 13.68 15.24 -5.71
N LYS A 715 13.44 14.48 -6.78
CA LYS A 715 14.34 13.44 -7.28
C LYS A 715 15.07 13.84 -8.57
N TYR A 716 14.43 14.63 -9.43
CA TYR A 716 14.93 14.96 -10.76
C TYR A 716 14.91 16.47 -11.00
N SER A 717 15.90 16.99 -11.71
CA SER A 717 15.81 18.35 -12.24
C SER A 717 14.75 18.41 -13.35
N PRO A 718 14.20 19.60 -13.70
CA PRO A 718 13.26 19.73 -14.81
C PRO A 718 13.79 19.15 -16.13
N ARG A 719 15.11 19.26 -16.36
CA ARG A 719 15.77 18.71 -17.55
C ARG A 719 15.83 17.19 -17.53
N ASP A 720 16.18 16.60 -16.39
CA ASP A 720 16.26 15.13 -16.24
C ASP A 720 14.88 14.51 -16.41
N LEU A 721 13.86 15.09 -15.78
CA LEU A 721 12.46 14.65 -15.92
C LEU A 721 12.02 14.67 -17.38
N LEU A 722 12.33 15.75 -18.10
CA LEU A 722 12.02 15.87 -19.52
C LEU A 722 12.77 14.84 -20.38
N GLU A 723 14.05 14.56 -20.07
CA GLU A 723 14.82 13.54 -20.78
C GLU A 723 14.24 12.14 -20.59
N HIS A 724 13.81 11.79 -19.37
CA HIS A 724 13.14 10.52 -19.11
C HIS A 724 11.83 10.37 -19.89
N ILE A 725 11.07 11.45 -20.09
CA ILE A 725 9.82 11.42 -20.88
C ILE A 725 10.10 11.26 -22.38
N LEU A 726 11.10 11.98 -22.91
CA LEU A 726 11.46 11.93 -24.34
C LEU A 726 12.16 10.63 -24.74
N ASN A 727 12.99 10.08 -23.84
CA ASN A 727 13.85 8.92 -24.11
C ASN A 727 13.67 7.81 -23.03
N PRO A 728 12.49 7.19 -22.91
CA PRO A 728 12.16 6.27 -21.81
C PRO A 728 12.99 4.98 -21.78
N SER A 729 13.62 4.58 -22.89
CA SER A 729 14.52 3.41 -22.94
C SER A 729 15.99 3.75 -22.64
N LYS A 730 16.33 5.03 -22.40
CA LYS A 730 17.70 5.44 -22.05
C LYS A 730 18.11 4.86 -20.69
N GLU A 731 17.18 4.91 -19.74
CA GLU A 731 17.35 4.39 -18.39
C GLU A 731 16.02 3.79 -17.95
N ILE A 732 15.96 2.46 -17.90
CA ILE A 732 14.77 1.72 -17.47
C ILE A 732 15.01 1.35 -16.02
N SER A 733 14.16 1.85 -15.14
CA SER A 733 14.18 1.41 -13.75
C SER A 733 13.95 -0.09 -13.69
N ASP A 734 14.81 -0.80 -12.97
CA ASP A 734 14.69 -2.24 -12.71
C ASP A 734 13.33 -2.58 -12.10
N GLN A 735 12.68 -1.64 -11.38
CA GLN A 735 11.31 -1.74 -10.88
C GLN A 735 10.27 -2.06 -11.97
N TYR A 736 10.46 -1.50 -13.16
CA TYR A 736 9.49 -1.52 -14.26
C TYR A 736 10.02 -2.21 -15.53
N GLY A 737 11.25 -2.73 -15.47
CA GLY A 737 11.84 -3.51 -16.55
C GLY A 737 11.08 -4.81 -16.82
N SER A 738 11.01 -5.18 -18.09
CA SER A 738 10.47 -6.47 -18.52
C SER A 738 11.56 -7.54 -18.60
N THR A 739 11.17 -8.78 -18.40
CA THR A 739 12.00 -9.95 -18.57
C THR A 739 11.65 -10.63 -19.91
N VAL A 740 12.69 -11.04 -20.64
CA VAL A 740 12.61 -11.86 -21.84
C VAL A 740 12.88 -13.31 -21.43
N PHE A 741 11.89 -14.17 -21.64
CA PHE A 741 11.99 -15.61 -21.42
C PHE A 741 12.18 -16.31 -22.78
N THR A 742 13.28 -17.01 -22.98
CA THR A 742 13.48 -17.91 -24.11
C THR A 742 13.12 -19.32 -23.71
N LEU A 743 12.14 -19.92 -24.39
CA LEU A 743 11.65 -21.27 -24.09
C LEU A 743 12.42 -22.33 -24.88
N GLN A 744 12.31 -23.59 -24.45
CA GLN A 744 12.94 -24.75 -25.09
C GLN A 744 12.53 -24.95 -26.56
N ASP A 745 11.34 -24.46 -26.95
CA ASP A 745 10.86 -24.50 -28.33
C ASP A 745 11.37 -23.33 -29.20
N GLY A 746 12.20 -22.45 -28.64
CA GLY A 746 12.76 -21.27 -29.31
C GLY A 746 11.85 -20.04 -29.31
N SER A 747 10.62 -20.14 -28.79
CA SER A 747 9.73 -18.99 -28.65
C SER A 747 10.20 -18.05 -27.53
N THR A 748 9.77 -16.78 -27.61
CA THR A 748 10.08 -15.78 -26.58
C THR A 748 8.80 -15.20 -25.99
N VAL A 749 8.80 -15.05 -24.67
CA VAL A 749 7.75 -14.32 -23.94
C VAL A 749 8.42 -13.11 -23.30
N VAL A 750 7.88 -11.92 -23.51
CA VAL A 750 8.41 -10.67 -22.92
C VAL A 750 7.36 -10.07 -22.01
N GLY A 751 7.72 -9.85 -20.75
CA GLY A 751 6.83 -9.22 -19.79
C GLY A 751 7.37 -9.22 -18.37
N ARG A 752 6.55 -8.74 -17.42
CA ARG A 752 6.91 -8.64 -16.01
C ARG A 752 6.31 -9.82 -15.23
N ILE A 753 7.10 -10.53 -14.44
CA ILE A 753 6.58 -11.58 -13.54
C ILE A 753 5.72 -10.89 -12.48
N ALA A 754 4.44 -11.24 -12.38
CA ALA A 754 3.51 -10.66 -11.41
C ALA A 754 3.26 -11.58 -10.21
N ASN A 755 3.30 -12.89 -10.43
CA ASN A 755 3.07 -13.88 -9.39
C ASN A 755 3.72 -15.22 -9.78
N MET A 756 3.92 -16.09 -8.79
CA MET A 756 4.46 -17.43 -8.96
C MET A 756 3.70 -18.42 -8.09
N LYS A 757 3.69 -19.68 -8.49
CA LYS A 757 3.22 -20.78 -7.66
C LYS A 757 3.86 -22.07 -8.16
N GLU A 758 4.48 -22.82 -7.26
CA GLU A 758 5.20 -24.05 -7.61
C GLU A 758 6.18 -23.80 -8.77
N ASN A 759 5.96 -24.39 -9.94
CA ASN A 759 6.80 -24.22 -11.14
C ASN A 759 6.21 -23.26 -12.20
N THR A 760 5.14 -22.52 -11.87
CA THR A 760 4.46 -21.61 -12.80
C THR A 760 4.77 -20.16 -12.49
N MET A 761 5.22 -19.40 -13.48
CA MET A 761 5.36 -17.94 -13.44
C MET A 761 4.22 -17.29 -14.22
N MET A 762 3.51 -16.36 -13.60
CA MET A 762 2.47 -15.56 -14.23
C MET A 762 3.08 -14.25 -14.75
N VAL A 763 3.18 -14.10 -16.07
CA VAL A 763 3.89 -12.99 -16.72
C VAL A 763 2.89 -12.02 -17.35
N CYS A 764 2.95 -10.75 -16.95
CA CYS A 764 2.21 -9.66 -17.57
C CYS A 764 2.94 -9.20 -18.83
N THR A 765 2.42 -9.57 -20.00
CA THR A 765 3.00 -9.23 -21.32
C THR A 765 2.46 -7.93 -21.90
N ASN A 766 1.34 -7.41 -21.37
CA ASN A 766 0.73 -6.16 -21.78
C ASN A 766 0.41 -5.29 -20.56
N MET A 767 1.15 -4.20 -20.39
CA MET A 767 0.97 -3.29 -19.25
C MET A 767 -0.32 -2.47 -19.31
N MET A 768 -0.95 -2.36 -20.47
CA MET A 768 -2.28 -1.77 -20.61
C MET A 768 -3.40 -2.75 -20.23
N ASP A 769 -3.06 -4.01 -19.99
CA ASP A 769 -3.96 -5.05 -19.50
C ASP A 769 -3.25 -5.89 -18.41
N PRO A 770 -2.93 -5.28 -17.26
CA PRO A 770 -2.00 -5.85 -16.29
C PRO A 770 -2.50 -7.12 -15.58
N ASN A 771 -3.73 -7.56 -15.86
CA ASN A 771 -4.32 -8.79 -15.31
C ASN A 771 -4.37 -9.94 -16.32
N ASN A 772 -4.04 -9.67 -17.59
CA ASN A 772 -3.96 -10.70 -18.61
C ASN A 772 -2.57 -11.33 -18.57
N PHE A 773 -2.43 -12.36 -17.73
CA PHE A 773 -1.18 -13.05 -17.53
C PHE A 773 -0.99 -14.20 -18.53
N THR A 774 0.23 -14.28 -19.06
CA THR A 774 0.72 -15.47 -19.77
C THR A 774 1.44 -16.37 -18.78
N ASN A 775 0.99 -17.62 -18.64
CA ASN A 775 1.67 -18.59 -17.77
C ASN A 775 2.89 -19.17 -18.47
N VAL A 776 4.04 -19.07 -17.80
CA VAL A 776 5.31 -19.65 -18.22
C VAL A 776 5.72 -20.74 -17.23
N ASP A 777 5.91 -21.97 -17.72
CA ASP A 777 6.43 -23.08 -16.92
C ASP A 777 7.95 -22.93 -16.78
N ALA A 778 8.43 -22.73 -15.55
CA ALA A 778 9.84 -22.50 -15.25
C ALA A 778 10.75 -23.62 -15.76
N ARG A 779 10.25 -24.87 -15.82
CA ARG A 779 11.01 -26.04 -16.31
C ARG A 779 11.27 -26.01 -17.82
N LYS A 780 10.55 -25.15 -18.56
CA LYS A 780 10.67 -25.00 -20.02
C LYS A 780 11.51 -23.78 -20.41
N VAL A 781 11.98 -22.99 -19.45
CA VAL A 781 12.79 -21.79 -19.72
C VAL A 781 14.25 -22.19 -19.88
N VAL A 782 14.87 -21.77 -20.99
CA VAL A 782 16.29 -22.01 -21.29
C VAL A 782 17.13 -20.80 -20.89
N LYS A 783 16.60 -19.59 -21.10
CA LYS A 783 17.29 -18.34 -20.83
C LYS A 783 16.32 -17.28 -20.35
N THR A 784 16.77 -16.46 -19.42
CA THR A 784 16.06 -15.31 -18.87
C THR A 784 17.00 -14.11 -18.93
N GLU A 785 16.56 -13.01 -19.55
CA GLU A 785 17.34 -11.77 -19.66
C GLU A 785 16.45 -10.53 -19.56
N GLU A 786 17.03 -9.37 -19.29
CA GLU A 786 16.29 -8.11 -19.17
C GLU A 786 16.07 -7.45 -20.53
N SER A 787 14.88 -6.84 -20.69
CA SER A 787 14.56 -6.05 -21.88
C SER A 787 15.30 -4.72 -21.87
N LYS A 788 15.95 -4.38 -22.99
CA LYS A 788 16.55 -3.05 -23.24
C LYS A 788 15.55 -2.01 -23.75
N ILE A 789 14.28 -2.40 -23.92
CA ILE A 789 13.20 -1.56 -24.43
C ILE A 789 12.21 -1.32 -23.30
N SER A 790 11.92 -0.04 -23.03
CA SER A 790 10.94 0.37 -22.04
C SER A 790 9.53 0.04 -22.50
N MET A 791 8.64 -0.25 -21.55
CA MET A 791 7.21 -0.38 -21.83
C MET A 791 6.52 1.00 -21.90
N MET A 792 7.18 2.07 -21.47
CA MET A 792 6.69 3.44 -21.66
C MET A 792 6.85 3.84 -23.14
N PRO A 793 5.78 4.28 -23.83
CA PRO A 793 5.85 4.67 -25.24
C PRO A 793 6.74 5.91 -25.45
N MET A 794 7.43 5.97 -26.60
CA MET A 794 8.08 7.20 -27.04
C MET A 794 7.08 8.15 -27.72
N GLY A 795 7.38 9.45 -27.71
CA GLY A 795 6.59 10.46 -28.44
C GLY A 795 5.34 10.97 -27.72
N LEU A 796 5.22 10.74 -26.41
CA LEU A 796 4.06 11.18 -25.60
C LEU A 796 3.83 12.70 -25.64
N LEU A 797 4.89 13.50 -25.86
CA LEU A 797 4.81 14.95 -25.93
C LEU A 797 4.50 15.48 -27.34
N PHE A 798 4.42 14.63 -28.37
CA PHE A 798 4.33 15.08 -29.77
C PHE A 798 3.02 15.81 -30.10
N MET A 799 2.02 15.67 -29.25
CA MET A 799 0.69 16.26 -29.39
C MET A 799 0.53 17.55 -28.56
N LEU A 800 1.55 17.94 -27.78
CA LEU A 800 1.51 19.09 -26.87
C LEU A 800 2.25 20.29 -27.47
N LYS A 801 1.74 21.50 -27.21
CA LYS A 801 2.47 22.75 -27.48
C LYS A 801 3.51 23.00 -26.39
N GLU A 802 4.43 23.93 -26.65
CA GLU A 802 5.50 24.25 -25.71
C GLU A 802 4.97 24.71 -24.34
N ASP A 803 4.00 25.63 -24.30
CA ASP A 803 3.37 26.07 -23.04
C ASP A 803 2.63 24.93 -22.33
N ASP A 804 1.99 24.02 -23.07
CA ASP A 804 1.31 22.85 -22.51
C ASP A 804 2.32 21.90 -21.83
N ILE A 805 3.52 21.75 -22.40
CA ILE A 805 4.62 20.97 -21.82
C ILE A 805 5.15 21.66 -20.55
N LEU A 806 5.27 23.00 -20.54
CA LEU A 806 5.70 23.74 -19.36
C LEU A 806 4.67 23.66 -18.22
N ASP A 807 3.38 23.77 -18.53
CA ASP A 807 2.30 23.58 -17.54
C ASP A 807 2.30 22.14 -16.99
N LEU A 808 2.52 21.14 -17.85
CA LEU A 808 2.66 19.73 -17.46
C LEU A 808 3.85 19.52 -16.49
N LEU A 809 5.01 20.10 -16.81
CA LEU A 809 6.19 20.01 -15.94
C LEU A 809 5.95 20.74 -14.61
N ALA A 810 5.34 21.93 -14.63
CA ALA A 810 4.99 22.66 -13.41
C ALA A 810 4.01 21.86 -12.53
N TYR A 811 3.03 21.18 -13.13
CA TYR A 811 2.13 20.28 -12.41
C TYR A 811 2.88 19.14 -11.71
N LEU A 812 3.83 18.50 -12.38
CA LEU A 812 4.66 17.43 -11.79
C LEU A 812 5.60 17.94 -10.70
N LEU A 813 6.25 19.08 -10.94
CA LEU A 813 7.24 19.68 -10.03
C LEU A 813 6.61 20.32 -8.79
N SER A 814 5.35 20.76 -8.87
CA SER A 814 4.58 21.24 -7.71
C SER A 814 4.01 20.13 -6.83
N LYS A 815 4.25 18.85 -7.18
CA LYS A 815 3.64 17.68 -6.50
C LYS A 815 2.11 17.73 -6.49
N GLY A 816 1.50 18.40 -7.46
CA GLY A 816 0.06 18.57 -7.54
C GLY A 816 -0.49 19.61 -6.55
N ASN A 817 0.36 20.49 -6.00
CA ASN A 817 -0.09 21.60 -5.16
C ASN A 817 -0.52 22.79 -6.04
N PRO A 818 -1.83 23.11 -6.14
CA PRO A 818 -2.30 24.24 -6.93
C PRO A 818 -1.86 25.61 -6.38
N GLU A 819 -1.40 25.66 -5.12
CA GLU A 819 -0.93 26.88 -4.45
C GLU A 819 0.59 27.05 -4.52
N ASP A 820 1.28 26.23 -5.33
CA ASP A 820 2.73 26.34 -5.51
C ASP A 820 3.11 27.66 -6.21
N PRO A 821 4.25 28.29 -5.86
CA PRO A 821 4.74 29.51 -6.52
C PRO A 821 4.80 29.44 -8.05
N MET A 822 4.95 28.25 -8.66
CA MET A 822 4.91 28.08 -10.12
C MET A 822 3.57 28.54 -10.75
N PHE A 823 2.48 28.52 -9.99
CA PHE A 823 1.13 28.93 -10.44
C PHE A 823 0.70 30.29 -9.92
N ALA A 824 1.56 30.96 -9.14
CA ALA A 824 1.29 32.32 -8.69
C ALA A 824 1.32 33.28 -9.89
N LYS A 825 0.38 34.22 -9.90
CA LYS A 825 0.25 35.24 -10.96
C LYS A 825 1.28 36.34 -10.83
#